data_AF-A0A9E0ZHW5-F1
#
_entry.id   AF-A0A9E0ZHW5-F1
#
_cell.length_a   1.000
_cell.length_b   1.000
_cell.length_c   1.000
_cell.angle_alpha   90.00
_cell.angle_beta   90.00
_cell.angle_gamma   90.00
#
_symmetry.space_group_name_H-M   'P 1'
#
loop_
_entity.id
_entity.type
_entity.pdbx_description
1 polymer ?
#
loop_
_entity_poly.entity_id
_entity_poly.type
_entity_poly.pdbx_seq_one_letter_code
_entity_poly.pdbx_strand_id
1 'polypeptide(L)'
;MKKKVVAAVLSLTMCMSMVVQTGASALSDGVSDGVVGDTVVTEPFEPEEEFPEAPVTPEVPEENQDDSLEMPETDVTPEATVTPEATVTPEITVTPEASITPETDSSMPQEDILSAGEESLEVPETDVMLQVQAGESKSGSVTVGPEYWIKVPEGWKLAKKGNKTAAGGESTEEEQPQADIQTLENVNEEVVSEGAEDVLPMETAEPMETEVSTEPIEAEAPAETEQDEQSMTGAGVGEGIDGTSTERAAEGRDVYTAADGLVQVTTKSVKGAHTGYYLFDQNGIMVTGRKTVKPGTPGYALSKEGELYFTEDSTAALYKEYTGTPKTPVTSDLGQQKKNYWLYQEGKFRLYGKSGPNVSVESMNDKYKDIGYLSINGKYYCLKDDGTPRTGFIGINGSKYFFDPNSKIPGEMFMGGWRCMGTNSKGEKWIYFNRSTKGKDKGKAVIHKGNVAISVTPKGGKNVKYLLDHNGYILKNRRTKCVDKAWYGSDSQGRIVKDRLVRYGNYRYYFTKSGKQVGWKNMWKQCPTSAGDKKYYYFGSTAGRVSEKKGWQKVKWPSGKFLGWFYFRDNGDHYIKRWVGNQYFDEIGKLASGIKTVDGKTYFFEISDANTHRGKVFKNTMIKYNNKWYYAESDGQLSNNEWRKINGNWYYFKNFVSQTSTFAWKGDTYGWLDEQGKFCTGWVVLSNSENKVRYVNPKGNGFYKDTSAVIDGLRYYFDKKAYRINDLTSVYKGPYYVEVDQTNGVMTIYDQSRTVPVKSIRVSVGKPGTETPDGTFVLRRSGRWQSLMGPSWGQYGTHVQGAGLGGIFVHSVSGSQMNPYSVPSAEYNKLGNPASHGCIRTCVADAKWVYENCNGATIRIFHSNKYESREALKGPLGRRARVPMRPPYNFDPTDPSI
;
A
#
# COMPACT_ATOMS: atom_id res chain seq x y z
N MET A 1 15.08 23.75 50.55
CA MET A 1 15.70 24.90 51.25
C MET A 1 14.77 26.10 51.06
N LYS A 2 13.94 26.48 52.05
CA LYS A 2 14.16 27.55 53.06
C LYS A 2 14.30 28.98 52.49
N LYS A 3 13.30 29.83 52.81
CA LYS A 3 13.19 31.32 52.88
C LYS A 3 12.32 31.96 51.76
N LYS A 4 11.14 32.55 52.10
CA LYS A 4 10.85 33.96 52.56
C LYS A 4 11.02 34.97 51.40
N VAL A 5 10.15 35.95 51.06
CA VAL A 5 9.36 37.01 51.79
C VAL A 5 8.21 37.43 50.81
N VAL A 6 6.89 37.52 51.10
CA VAL A 6 6.03 38.43 51.92
C VAL A 6 5.75 39.86 51.37
N ALA A 7 4.45 40.15 51.11
CA ALA A 7 3.77 41.47 50.95
C ALA A 7 4.08 42.35 49.69
N ALA A 8 3.21 43.26 49.20
CA ALA A 8 1.99 43.84 49.78
C ALA A 8 0.87 44.25 48.77
N VAL A 9 -0.38 43.91 49.11
CA VAL A 9 -1.61 44.75 49.18
C VAL A 9 -1.76 45.99 48.25
N LEU A 10 -2.72 45.86 47.31
CA LEU A 10 -3.87 46.76 47.03
C LEU A 10 -3.65 48.29 46.77
N SER A 11 -4.06 48.79 45.59
CA SER A 11 -5.20 49.73 45.42
C SER A 11 -5.22 50.49 44.07
N LEU A 12 -6.38 51.10 43.81
CA LEU A 12 -6.69 52.23 42.91
C LEU A 12 -7.07 51.99 41.44
N THR A 13 -8.35 52.27 41.21
CA THR A 13 -9.08 52.41 39.94
C THR A 13 -8.77 53.75 39.23
N MET A 14 -9.21 53.85 37.98
CA MET A 14 -9.63 55.07 37.22
C MET A 14 -8.68 55.74 36.20
N CYS A 15 -9.18 55.71 34.95
CA CYS A 15 -9.43 56.86 34.06
C CYS A 15 -8.39 57.34 33.00
N MET A 16 -8.98 57.88 31.92
CA MET A 16 -8.42 58.71 30.82
C MET A 16 -7.42 57.99 29.88
N SER A 17 -7.72 57.67 28.61
CA SER A 17 -8.18 58.45 27.45
C SER A 17 -7.07 59.18 26.66
N MET A 18 -6.94 58.80 25.38
CA MET A 18 -6.42 59.57 24.22
C MET A 18 -5.21 60.51 24.41
N VAL A 19 -4.09 60.17 23.77
CA VAL A 19 -3.32 61.14 22.95
C VAL A 19 -2.92 60.47 21.63
N VAL A 20 -3.02 61.22 20.52
CA VAL A 20 -2.47 60.88 19.20
C VAL A 20 -1.42 61.93 18.88
N GLN A 21 -0.19 61.52 18.53
CA GLN A 21 0.75 62.32 17.73
C GLN A 21 1.77 61.36 17.06
N THR A 22 1.69 61.18 15.74
CA THR A 22 2.54 61.81 14.71
C THR A 22 4.02 61.43 14.75
N GLY A 23 4.44 60.63 13.77
CA GLY A 23 5.82 60.49 13.29
C GLY A 23 5.74 60.18 11.79
N ALA A 24 6.45 60.93 10.96
CA ALA A 24 6.27 60.95 9.50
C ALA A 24 7.51 60.46 8.74
N SER A 25 7.33 60.24 7.44
CA SER A 25 8.37 60.09 6.40
C SER A 25 9.20 58.79 6.40
N ALA A 26 9.76 58.34 5.27
CA ALA A 26 9.43 58.55 3.83
C ALA A 26 10.36 57.67 2.97
N LEU A 27 9.89 57.20 1.80
CA LEU A 27 10.68 56.77 0.62
C LEU A 27 11.60 55.53 0.85
N SER A 28 12.05 54.76 -0.15
CA SER A 28 12.04 54.89 -1.63
C SER A 28 12.00 53.52 -2.33
N ASP A 29 11.52 53.51 -3.58
CA ASP A 29 11.94 52.76 -4.78
C ASP A 29 12.50 51.32 -4.73
N GLY A 30 12.07 50.49 -5.70
CA GLY A 30 12.74 49.23 -6.07
C GLY A 30 11.87 48.26 -6.90
N VAL A 31 12.02 48.27 -8.23
CA VAL A 31 11.41 47.30 -9.16
C VAL A 31 12.47 46.28 -9.61
N SER A 32 12.17 44.98 -9.55
CA SER A 32 12.59 43.98 -10.56
C SER A 32 12.03 42.57 -10.32
N ASP A 33 11.90 41.80 -11.42
CA ASP A 33 11.49 40.39 -11.47
C ASP A 33 12.50 39.41 -10.81
N GLY A 34 12.07 38.18 -10.51
CA GLY A 34 13.02 37.10 -10.16
C GLY A 34 12.40 35.80 -9.62
N VAL A 35 12.24 34.82 -10.51
CA VAL A 35 11.65 33.47 -10.33
C VAL A 35 12.46 32.50 -9.41
N VAL A 36 11.79 31.43 -8.95
CA VAL A 36 12.25 30.23 -8.19
C VAL A 36 12.40 30.35 -6.65
N GLY A 37 11.79 29.42 -5.91
CA GLY A 37 11.99 29.26 -4.46
C GLY A 37 11.04 28.26 -3.79
N ASP A 38 11.08 26.99 -4.18
CA ASP A 38 10.31 25.92 -3.51
C ASP A 38 10.79 25.78 -2.05
N THR A 39 9.91 26.04 -1.07
CA THR A 39 10.28 26.05 0.36
C THR A 39 9.20 25.39 1.21
N VAL A 40 9.61 24.33 1.91
CA VAL A 40 8.81 23.58 2.88
C VAL A 40 8.39 24.49 4.03
N VAL A 41 7.08 24.70 4.20
CA VAL A 41 6.54 25.40 5.38
C VAL A 41 6.53 24.44 6.56
N THR A 42 7.51 24.60 7.45
CA THR A 42 7.48 24.06 8.81
C THR A 42 6.41 24.77 9.65
N GLU A 43 5.66 24.00 10.44
CA GLU A 43 4.61 24.52 11.32
C GLU A 43 5.19 25.45 12.40
N PRO A 44 4.60 26.63 12.66
CA PRO A 44 4.93 27.44 13.83
C PRO A 44 4.25 26.87 15.09
N PHE A 45 4.98 26.94 16.19
CA PHE A 45 4.58 26.55 17.55
C PHE A 45 3.49 27.50 18.08
N GLU A 46 2.33 26.99 18.52
CA GLU A 46 1.33 27.78 19.26
C GLU A 46 1.56 27.69 20.78
N PRO A 47 1.50 28.80 21.53
CA PRO A 47 1.52 28.78 23.00
C PRO A 47 0.13 28.45 23.59
N GLU A 48 0.12 27.91 24.80
CA GLU A 48 -1.10 27.63 25.56
C GLU A 48 -1.71 28.92 26.13
N GLU A 49 -3.03 29.12 25.98
CA GLU A 49 -3.81 30.13 26.74
C GLU A 49 -5.07 29.50 27.36
N GLU A 50 -5.45 30.01 28.54
CA GLU A 50 -6.53 29.49 29.38
C GLU A 50 -7.93 29.89 28.90
N PHE A 51 -8.93 29.05 29.22
CA PHE A 51 -10.34 29.33 28.94
C PHE A 51 -10.95 30.30 29.97
N PRO A 52 -11.64 31.37 29.54
CA PRO A 52 -12.55 32.11 30.41
C PRO A 52 -13.91 31.38 30.57
N GLU A 53 -14.52 31.54 31.74
CA GLU A 53 -15.76 30.85 32.15
C GLU A 53 -17.02 31.30 31.37
N ALA A 54 -18.05 30.45 31.39
CA ALA A 54 -19.31 30.67 30.68
C ALA A 54 -20.23 31.69 31.40
N PRO A 55 -20.97 32.54 30.66
CA PRO A 55 -21.93 33.47 31.27
C PRO A 55 -23.21 32.75 31.72
N VAL A 56 -23.65 33.10 32.94
CA VAL A 56 -24.88 32.61 33.58
C VAL A 56 -26.12 33.08 32.81
N THR A 57 -27.12 32.20 32.67
CA THR A 57 -28.41 32.51 32.03
C THR A 57 -29.39 33.07 33.07
N PRO A 58 -30.07 34.21 32.83
CA PRO A 58 -31.07 34.73 33.76
C PRO A 58 -32.43 34.06 33.56
N GLU A 59 -33.09 33.73 34.67
CA GLU A 59 -34.48 33.26 34.73
C GLU A 59 -35.49 34.41 34.53
N VAL A 60 -36.66 34.11 33.95
CA VAL A 60 -37.86 34.96 33.97
C VAL A 60 -39.08 34.03 34.16
N PRO A 61 -40.06 34.36 35.03
CA PRO A 61 -41.08 33.40 35.49
C PRO A 61 -42.49 33.61 34.88
N GLU A 62 -43.41 32.68 35.21
CA GLU A 62 -44.89 32.84 35.29
C GLU A 62 -45.67 33.14 33.98
N GLU A 63 -46.94 32.75 33.79
CA GLU A 63 -47.80 31.75 34.46
C GLU A 63 -48.90 31.24 33.47
N ASN A 64 -49.78 30.37 33.95
CA ASN A 64 -50.90 29.68 33.28
C ASN A 64 -51.85 30.55 32.43
N GLN A 65 -52.37 29.98 31.33
CA GLN A 65 -53.82 29.85 31.16
C GLN A 65 -54.23 28.76 30.16
N ASP A 66 -55.38 28.16 30.47
CA ASP A 66 -56.06 27.03 29.84
C ASP A 66 -57.02 27.53 28.75
N ASP A 67 -57.14 26.82 27.62
CA ASP A 67 -58.45 26.52 27.04
C ASP A 67 -58.40 25.37 26.01
N SER A 68 -59.52 24.66 25.87
CA SER A 68 -59.67 23.47 25.03
C SER A 68 -60.04 23.77 23.57
N LEU A 69 -59.91 22.78 22.67
CA LEU A 69 -61.02 22.23 21.84
C LEU A 69 -60.54 21.24 20.73
N GLU A 70 -61.16 20.06 20.76
CA GLU A 70 -61.59 19.17 19.65
C GLU A 70 -60.60 18.51 18.65
N MET A 71 -60.66 17.17 18.63
CA MET A 71 -60.37 16.27 17.49
C MET A 71 -61.64 16.11 16.60
N PRO A 72 -61.51 15.58 15.37
CA PRO A 72 -61.77 14.14 15.15
C PRO A 72 -60.63 13.45 14.35
N GLU A 73 -60.13 12.27 14.75
CA GLU A 73 -60.69 10.91 14.59
C GLU A 73 -60.61 10.36 13.14
N THR A 74 -59.78 9.33 12.96
CA THR A 74 -60.14 8.03 12.33
C THR A 74 -59.00 7.02 12.51
N ASP A 75 -59.26 6.02 13.36
CA ASP A 75 -59.01 4.58 13.21
C ASP A 75 -58.20 4.03 12.00
N VAL A 76 -57.47 2.91 12.09
CA VAL A 76 -57.83 1.62 12.73
C VAL A 76 -56.61 0.91 13.37
N THR A 77 -56.84 0.21 14.49
CA THR A 77 -56.02 -0.89 15.06
C THR A 77 -56.95 -2.11 15.28
N PRO A 78 -56.57 -3.31 15.81
CA PRO A 78 -55.28 -3.76 16.38
C PRO A 78 -54.85 -5.19 15.95
N GLU A 79 -53.78 -5.73 16.54
CA GLU A 79 -53.92 -6.88 17.45
C GLU A 79 -52.68 -7.06 18.34
N ALA A 80 -52.91 -7.53 19.57
CA ALA A 80 -51.89 -7.84 20.56
C ALA A 80 -52.32 -9.06 21.38
N THR A 81 -51.39 -9.91 21.80
CA THR A 81 -51.66 -10.90 22.87
C THR A 81 -50.41 -11.18 23.68
N VAL A 82 -50.63 -11.55 24.95
CA VAL A 82 -49.67 -11.52 26.05
C VAL A 82 -49.08 -12.91 26.34
N THR A 83 -47.90 -12.94 26.95
CA THR A 83 -47.24 -14.11 27.59
C THR A 83 -48.15 -14.77 28.65
N PRO A 84 -47.90 -16.04 29.07
CA PRO A 84 -46.98 -16.24 30.21
C PRO A 84 -46.23 -17.60 30.32
N GLU A 85 -45.30 -17.60 31.28
CA GLU A 85 -44.90 -18.70 32.17
C GLU A 85 -44.01 -19.88 31.73
N ALA A 86 -43.53 -20.58 32.76
CA ALA A 86 -42.27 -21.32 32.79
C ALA A 86 -42.47 -22.82 33.08
N THR A 87 -41.43 -23.62 32.84
CA THR A 87 -41.27 -24.95 33.46
C THR A 87 -39.79 -25.26 33.68
N VAL A 88 -39.47 -25.89 34.81
CA VAL A 88 -38.12 -26.23 35.31
C VAL A 88 -38.05 -27.77 35.51
N THR A 89 -36.94 -28.25 36.07
CA THR A 89 -36.69 -29.56 36.71
C THR A 89 -36.19 -30.73 35.84
N PRO A 90 -35.40 -31.69 36.43
CA PRO A 90 -34.19 -32.22 35.78
C PRO A 90 -33.98 -33.75 35.95
N GLU A 91 -32.79 -34.27 35.63
CA GLU A 91 -32.10 -35.46 36.20
C GLU A 91 -30.68 -35.47 35.57
N ILE A 92 -29.53 -35.57 36.24
CA ILE A 92 -29.01 -36.36 37.38
C ILE A 92 -28.83 -37.86 37.07
N THR A 93 -27.57 -38.26 36.87
CA THR A 93 -27.04 -39.58 37.25
C THR A 93 -25.55 -39.44 37.56
N VAL A 94 -25.04 -40.09 38.61
CA VAL A 94 -23.70 -39.82 39.18
C VAL A 94 -23.01 -41.12 39.61
N THR A 95 -21.69 -41.24 39.36
CA THR A 95 -20.70 -42.14 40.03
C THR A 95 -20.84 -43.68 39.87
N PRO A 96 -19.82 -44.52 40.25
CA PRO A 96 -18.54 -44.20 40.93
C PRO A 96 -17.21 -44.75 40.31
N GLU A 97 -16.13 -44.08 40.74
CA GLU A 97 -14.82 -44.56 41.24
C GLU A 97 -14.18 -45.90 40.79
N ALA A 98 -12.86 -45.85 40.55
CA ALA A 98 -11.87 -46.58 41.36
C ALA A 98 -10.44 -46.03 41.18
N SER A 99 -9.64 -46.03 42.24
CA SER A 99 -8.23 -45.59 42.29
C SER A 99 -7.30 -46.80 42.53
N ILE A 100 -6.18 -46.91 41.81
CA ILE A 100 -4.97 -47.64 42.28
C ILE A 100 -3.68 -46.99 41.76
N THR A 101 -2.78 -46.70 42.70
CA THR A 101 -1.30 -46.59 42.60
C THR A 101 -0.76 -47.53 43.70
N PRO A 102 0.47 -48.13 43.66
CA PRO A 102 1.72 -47.34 43.59
C PRO A 102 3.03 -48.05 43.10
N GLU A 103 4.13 -47.27 43.08
CA GLU A 103 5.62 -47.54 43.13
C GLU A 103 6.26 -48.76 42.41
N THR A 104 7.56 -48.88 42.09
CA THR A 104 8.86 -48.24 42.48
C THR A 104 9.78 -48.15 41.24
N ASP A 105 10.51 -47.05 40.97
CA ASP A 105 11.86 -46.64 41.45
C ASP A 105 13.07 -47.42 40.88
N SER A 106 13.96 -46.71 40.15
CA SER A 106 15.43 -46.70 40.38
C SER A 106 16.22 -45.80 39.40
N SER A 107 16.87 -44.79 39.99
CA SER A 107 18.23 -44.28 39.70
C SER A 107 18.66 -43.84 38.27
N MET A 108 18.77 -42.51 38.15
CA MET A 108 19.85 -41.73 37.49
C MET A 108 21.28 -42.20 37.87
N PRO A 109 22.39 -41.83 37.15
CA PRO A 109 22.71 -40.42 36.81
C PRO A 109 23.41 -40.09 35.47
N GLN A 110 23.56 -38.77 35.28
CA GLN A 110 24.48 -38.12 34.33
C GLN A 110 25.95 -38.43 34.66
N GLU A 111 26.87 -38.14 33.73
CA GLU A 111 27.86 -37.06 33.89
C GLU A 111 28.29 -36.52 32.51
N ASP A 112 28.62 -35.23 32.46
CA ASP A 112 29.35 -34.59 31.35
C ASP A 112 30.85 -34.84 31.52
N ILE A 113 31.65 -34.78 30.44
CA ILE A 113 33.07 -34.34 30.51
C ILE A 113 33.55 -33.83 29.14
N LEU A 114 34.42 -32.83 29.18
CA LEU A 114 35.02 -32.13 28.06
C LEU A 114 36.20 -32.91 27.45
N SER A 115 36.59 -32.61 26.20
CA SER A 115 37.88 -31.97 25.87
C SER A 115 38.33 -32.17 24.40
N ALA A 116 39.26 -31.32 24.00
CA ALA A 116 39.86 -31.03 22.70
C ALA A 116 40.52 -32.20 21.93
N GLY A 117 40.90 -31.90 20.68
CA GLY A 117 41.84 -32.71 19.89
C GLY A 117 41.68 -32.49 18.39
N GLU A 118 42.42 -31.52 17.82
CA GLU A 118 42.75 -31.56 16.39
C GLU A 118 43.83 -32.62 16.19
N GLU A 119 43.74 -33.46 15.15
CA GLU A 119 44.87 -33.65 14.23
C GLU A 119 44.44 -34.38 12.95
N SER A 120 45.08 -34.00 11.86
CA SER A 120 45.17 -34.77 10.62
C SER A 120 45.89 -36.10 10.84
N LEU A 121 45.55 -37.13 10.07
CA LEU A 121 46.58 -38.00 9.48
C LEU A 121 46.05 -38.82 8.30
N GLU A 122 47.01 -39.18 7.48
CA GLU A 122 46.97 -39.58 6.09
C GLU A 122 46.43 -41.00 5.85
N VAL A 123 46.32 -41.34 4.57
CA VAL A 123 45.99 -42.68 4.08
C VAL A 123 47.24 -43.56 4.13
N PRO A 124 47.27 -44.67 4.88
CA PRO A 124 48.27 -45.70 4.67
C PRO A 124 47.78 -46.65 3.56
N GLU A 125 48.42 -46.57 2.40
CA GLU A 125 48.51 -47.73 1.51
C GLU A 125 49.48 -48.73 2.15
N THR A 126 49.01 -49.93 2.50
CA THR A 126 49.88 -51.07 2.74
C THR A 126 49.36 -52.32 2.03
N ASP A 127 50.01 -52.61 0.91
CA ASP A 127 50.20 -53.97 0.40
C ASP A 127 50.78 -54.87 1.51
N VAL A 128 50.44 -56.17 1.52
CA VAL A 128 51.36 -57.28 1.91
C VAL A 128 50.69 -58.66 1.76
N MET A 129 51.27 -59.48 0.87
CA MET A 129 51.25 -60.95 0.81
C MET A 129 49.89 -61.65 0.52
N LEU A 130 49.82 -62.56 -0.47
CA LEU A 130 50.67 -63.76 -0.57
C LEU A 130 51.12 -64.08 -2.01
N GLN A 131 52.38 -64.47 -2.16
CA GLN A 131 52.91 -65.04 -3.40
C GLN A 131 52.40 -66.47 -3.63
N VAL A 132 52.10 -66.80 -4.88
CA VAL A 132 52.14 -68.18 -5.39
C VAL A 132 52.85 -68.15 -6.75
N GLN A 133 53.76 -69.10 -6.99
CA GLN A 133 54.63 -69.14 -8.15
C GLN A 133 53.85 -69.17 -9.48
N ALA A 134 54.24 -68.30 -10.41
CA ALA A 134 53.80 -68.40 -11.80
C ALA A 134 54.57 -69.53 -12.50
N GLY A 135 53.91 -70.67 -12.70
CA GLY A 135 54.39 -71.66 -13.66
C GLY A 135 54.14 -71.16 -15.08
N GLU A 136 55.19 -71.13 -15.91
CA GLU A 136 55.09 -70.67 -17.30
C GLU A 136 54.07 -71.49 -18.09
N SER A 137 52.90 -70.90 -18.31
CA SER A 137 51.86 -71.44 -19.21
C SER A 137 51.79 -70.52 -20.42
N LYS A 138 52.21 -71.01 -21.59
CA LYS A 138 52.20 -70.26 -22.85
C LYS A 138 50.78 -69.83 -23.25
N SER A 139 50.34 -68.68 -22.74
CA SER A 139 49.20 -67.95 -23.29
C SER A 139 49.60 -67.43 -24.65
N GLY A 140 49.04 -68.01 -25.73
CA GLY A 140 49.29 -67.55 -27.08
C GLY A 140 48.80 -66.11 -27.26
N SER A 141 49.73 -65.16 -27.30
CA SER A 141 49.45 -63.80 -27.75
C SER A 141 49.67 -63.75 -29.26
N VAL A 142 48.63 -63.41 -30.01
CA VAL A 142 48.63 -63.37 -31.48
C VAL A 142 48.26 -61.97 -31.97
N THR A 143 48.95 -61.49 -32.99
CA THR A 143 48.62 -60.24 -33.69
C THR A 143 48.15 -60.54 -35.11
N VAL A 144 46.95 -60.08 -35.44
CA VAL A 144 46.25 -60.37 -36.70
C VAL A 144 45.68 -59.08 -37.32
N GLY A 145 45.43 -59.09 -38.62
CA GLY A 145 44.58 -58.08 -39.27
C GLY A 145 43.09 -58.46 -39.22
N PRO A 146 42.17 -57.57 -39.62
CA PRO A 146 40.73 -57.85 -39.69
C PRO A 146 40.38 -59.11 -40.49
N GLU A 147 41.14 -59.40 -41.54
CA GLU A 147 40.96 -60.51 -42.48
C GLU A 147 41.15 -61.91 -41.87
N TYR A 148 41.62 -62.00 -40.62
CA TYR A 148 41.69 -63.27 -39.87
C TYR A 148 40.40 -63.57 -39.10
N TRP A 149 39.54 -62.58 -38.86
CA TRP A 149 38.21 -62.77 -38.28
C TRP A 149 37.23 -63.17 -39.38
N ILE A 150 36.59 -64.31 -39.18
CA ILE A 150 35.73 -64.97 -40.17
C ILE A 150 34.29 -64.93 -39.68
N LYS A 151 33.39 -64.30 -40.44
CA LYS A 151 31.97 -64.34 -40.16
C LYS A 151 31.36 -65.65 -40.69
N VAL A 152 30.70 -66.38 -39.80
CA VAL A 152 29.93 -67.60 -40.10
C VAL A 152 28.48 -67.46 -39.58
N PRO A 153 27.51 -68.27 -40.02
CA PRO A 153 26.12 -68.17 -39.55
C PRO A 153 26.00 -68.26 -38.02
N GLU A 154 26.74 -69.16 -37.39
CA GLU A 154 26.68 -69.45 -35.95
C GLU A 154 27.44 -68.44 -35.07
N GLY A 155 28.25 -67.54 -35.65
CA GLY A 155 29.08 -66.63 -34.87
C GLY A 155 30.27 -66.03 -35.63
N TRP A 156 31.43 -66.03 -34.97
CA TRP A 156 32.71 -65.58 -35.52
C TRP A 156 33.76 -66.66 -35.29
N LYS A 157 34.62 -66.94 -36.26
CA LYS A 157 35.83 -67.80 -36.10
C LYS A 157 37.08 -66.92 -36.24
N LEU A 158 38.22 -67.38 -35.73
CA LEU A 158 39.51 -66.71 -35.91
C LEU A 158 40.52 -67.68 -36.56
N ALA A 159 41.12 -67.27 -37.68
CA ALA A 159 42.17 -68.03 -38.35
C ALA A 159 43.52 -67.93 -37.63
N LYS A 160 44.28 -69.03 -37.65
CA LYS A 160 45.68 -69.09 -37.22
C LYS A 160 46.61 -68.59 -38.33
N LYS A 161 47.69 -67.91 -37.93
CA LYS A 161 48.72 -67.42 -38.86
C LYS A 161 49.77 -68.51 -39.09
N GLY A 162 49.70 -69.19 -40.23
CA GLY A 162 50.57 -70.33 -40.54
C GLY A 162 52.03 -69.95 -40.83
N ASN A 163 52.97 -70.77 -40.36
CA ASN A 163 54.37 -70.72 -40.80
C ASN A 163 54.48 -71.18 -42.25
N LYS A 164 54.99 -70.34 -43.15
CA LYS A 164 55.37 -70.76 -44.51
C LYS A 164 56.80 -71.31 -44.54
N THR A 165 56.98 -72.44 -45.21
CA THR A 165 58.29 -73.07 -45.43
C THR A 165 59.06 -72.35 -46.55
N ALA A 166 60.27 -71.88 -46.21
CA ALA A 166 61.43 -71.48 -47.01
C ALA A 166 61.33 -71.20 -48.52
N ALA A 167 61.83 -70.01 -48.93
CA ALA A 167 62.82 -69.88 -50.01
C ALA A 167 63.55 -68.50 -50.00
N GLY A 168 64.82 -68.48 -49.60
CA GLY A 168 65.92 -67.61 -50.08
C GLY A 168 65.82 -66.07 -50.04
N GLY A 169 66.73 -65.43 -49.28
CA GLY A 169 67.09 -64.00 -49.45
C GLY A 169 67.51 -63.27 -48.17
N GLU A 170 68.80 -63.23 -47.87
CA GLU A 170 69.41 -62.28 -46.91
C GLU A 170 69.35 -60.84 -47.50
N SER A 171 69.44 -59.72 -46.77
CA SER A 171 70.12 -59.45 -45.49
C SER A 171 69.59 -58.20 -44.75
N THR A 172 69.54 -58.26 -43.41
CA THR A 172 69.79 -57.20 -42.38
C THR A 172 69.30 -55.73 -42.52
N GLU A 173 68.54 -55.31 -41.48
CA GLU A 173 68.72 -54.09 -40.64
C GLU A 173 68.44 -52.69 -41.26
N GLU A 174 67.93 -51.65 -40.58
CA GLU A 174 67.64 -51.30 -39.16
C GLU A 174 66.39 -50.35 -39.16
N GLU A 175 65.41 -50.47 -38.25
CA GLU A 175 65.17 -49.63 -37.05
C GLU A 175 64.38 -48.30 -37.25
N GLN A 176 63.85 -47.76 -36.15
CA GLN A 176 62.90 -46.63 -35.92
C GLN A 176 63.37 -45.22 -36.40
N PRO A 177 62.54 -44.12 -36.42
CA PRO A 177 61.52 -43.76 -35.40
C PRO A 177 60.27 -42.93 -35.82
N GLN A 178 59.56 -42.44 -34.79
CA GLN A 178 58.47 -41.46 -34.80
C GLN A 178 58.92 -40.06 -35.29
N ALA A 179 57.98 -39.20 -35.74
CA ALA A 179 57.55 -38.00 -34.98
C ALA A 179 56.66 -37.03 -35.80
N ASP A 180 55.68 -36.45 -35.08
CA ASP A 180 55.18 -35.06 -35.09
C ASP A 180 54.68 -34.31 -36.34
N ILE A 181 53.91 -33.27 -36.01
CA ILE A 181 53.06 -32.45 -36.87
C ILE A 181 53.50 -30.98 -36.80
N GLN A 182 53.38 -30.30 -37.94
CA GLN A 182 53.35 -28.83 -38.14
C GLN A 182 54.66 -28.03 -38.03
N THR A 183 55.01 -27.44 -39.17
CA THR A 183 55.70 -26.16 -39.29
C THR A 183 54.77 -24.98 -38.96
N LEU A 184 55.29 -24.04 -38.18
CA LEU A 184 54.92 -22.62 -38.18
C LEU A 184 55.99 -21.84 -38.99
N GLU A 185 55.67 -20.60 -39.38
CA GLU A 185 56.49 -19.48 -39.93
C GLU A 185 55.58 -18.70 -40.95
N ASN A 186 55.62 -17.38 -41.22
CA ASN A 186 56.45 -16.24 -40.79
C ASN A 186 55.79 -14.91 -41.30
N VAL A 187 56.03 -13.65 -40.85
CA VAL A 187 56.81 -13.06 -39.72
C VAL A 187 56.45 -11.54 -39.57
N ASN A 188 56.39 -10.99 -38.34
CA ASN A 188 56.84 -9.62 -37.93
C ASN A 188 56.21 -8.31 -38.51
N GLU A 189 56.45 -7.07 -38.03
CA GLU A 189 57.05 -6.40 -36.81
C GLU A 189 56.52 -4.93 -36.78
N GLU A 190 56.16 -4.30 -35.65
CA GLU A 190 56.98 -3.51 -34.67
C GLU A 190 57.20 -2.02 -35.09
N VAL A 191 57.10 -1.00 -34.22
CA VAL A 191 58.19 -0.31 -33.44
C VAL A 191 57.62 0.99 -32.82
N VAL A 192 58.00 1.58 -31.65
CA VAL A 192 58.62 1.20 -30.35
C VAL A 192 58.31 2.36 -29.34
N SER A 193 57.95 2.03 -28.08
CA SER A 193 57.98 2.83 -26.81
C SER A 193 57.31 4.24 -26.73
N GLU A 194 57.00 4.88 -25.58
CA GLU A 194 57.27 4.68 -24.12
C GLU A 194 56.21 5.48 -23.31
N GLY A 195 55.90 5.27 -22.02
CA GLY A 195 56.25 4.23 -21.05
C GLY A 195 55.78 4.58 -19.60
N ALA A 196 55.46 3.54 -18.79
CA ALA A 196 55.23 3.50 -17.32
C ALA A 196 54.04 4.26 -16.66
N GLU A 197 53.44 3.79 -15.55
CA GLU A 197 53.13 2.44 -14.99
C GLU A 197 52.11 2.64 -13.84
N ASP A 198 51.03 1.83 -13.77
CA ASP A 198 50.58 1.16 -12.52
C ASP A 198 49.47 0.10 -12.84
N VAL A 199 49.18 -0.81 -11.89
CA VAL A 199 48.70 -2.19 -12.10
C VAL A 199 47.21 -2.37 -12.53
N LEU A 200 46.93 -3.50 -13.23
CA LEU A 200 45.82 -3.77 -14.17
C LEU A 200 44.41 -4.14 -13.61
N PRO A 201 43.33 -4.04 -14.45
CA PRO A 201 41.92 -4.27 -14.06
C PRO A 201 41.10 -5.28 -14.94
N MET A 202 39.79 -5.44 -14.61
CA MET A 202 38.59 -5.63 -15.48
C MET A 202 38.51 -6.73 -16.59
N GLU A 203 37.37 -6.96 -17.28
CA GLU A 203 35.94 -7.24 -16.94
C GLU A 203 35.15 -7.41 -18.28
N THR A 204 33.95 -8.04 -18.28
CA THR A 204 32.88 -7.96 -19.33
C THR A 204 33.18 -8.44 -20.79
N ALA A 205 32.22 -8.77 -21.68
CA ALA A 205 30.83 -9.28 -21.58
C ALA A 205 30.32 -9.75 -22.99
N GLU A 206 29.19 -10.50 -23.00
CA GLU A 206 28.03 -10.59 -23.95
C GLU A 206 27.99 -9.80 -25.30
N PRO A 207 27.15 -10.17 -26.32
CA PRO A 207 25.69 -10.46 -26.16
C PRO A 207 24.89 -11.35 -27.19
N MET A 208 23.62 -11.61 -26.82
CA MET A 208 22.33 -11.75 -27.59
C MET A 208 22.20 -12.65 -28.85
N GLU A 209 21.31 -13.67 -28.89
CA GLU A 209 19.82 -13.69 -29.13
C GLU A 209 19.40 -13.50 -30.62
N THR A 210 18.44 -14.21 -31.25
CA THR A 210 17.04 -14.55 -30.86
C THR A 210 16.39 -15.63 -31.81
N GLU A 211 15.37 -16.38 -31.33
CA GLU A 211 14.15 -16.91 -32.06
C GLU A 211 14.33 -17.88 -33.29
N VAL A 212 13.45 -18.82 -33.74
CA VAL A 212 12.11 -19.30 -33.32
C VAL A 212 11.71 -20.71 -33.90
N SER A 213 10.89 -21.47 -33.15
CA SER A 213 9.84 -22.51 -33.46
C SER A 213 9.92 -23.70 -34.46
N THR A 214 9.24 -24.78 -34.00
CA THR A 214 8.30 -25.75 -34.68
C THR A 214 8.78 -27.03 -35.43
N GLU A 215 8.20 -28.16 -35.02
CA GLU A 215 8.06 -29.47 -35.74
C GLU A 215 6.83 -29.44 -36.70
N PRO A 216 6.36 -30.56 -37.34
CA PRO A 216 6.95 -31.86 -37.71
C PRO A 216 6.66 -32.24 -39.20
N ILE A 217 6.82 -33.53 -39.58
CA ILE A 217 6.08 -34.36 -40.59
C ILE A 217 6.99 -35.23 -41.51
N GLU A 218 6.38 -36.26 -42.09
CA GLU A 218 6.91 -37.57 -42.50
C GLU A 218 7.37 -37.71 -43.97
N ALA A 219 8.06 -38.83 -44.23
CA ALA A 219 7.91 -39.73 -45.38
C ALA A 219 8.77 -39.57 -46.66
N GLU A 220 9.00 -40.76 -47.23
CA GLU A 220 9.40 -41.15 -48.61
C GLU A 220 10.89 -41.18 -49.03
N ALA A 221 11.30 -42.39 -49.43
CA ALA A 221 12.34 -42.70 -50.42
C ALA A 221 11.62 -42.92 -51.78
N PRO A 222 12.25 -42.91 -52.99
CA PRO A 222 13.42 -43.77 -53.34
C PRO A 222 14.37 -43.21 -54.45
N ALA A 223 15.17 -44.11 -55.06
CA ALA A 223 16.00 -43.99 -56.27
C ALA A 223 17.28 -43.11 -56.15
N GLU A 224 18.49 -43.68 -56.20
CA GLU A 224 19.24 -44.33 -57.31
C GLU A 224 19.90 -43.36 -58.30
N THR A 225 21.25 -43.31 -58.24
CA THR A 225 22.16 -43.33 -59.40
C THR A 225 23.59 -43.69 -58.94
N GLU A 226 24.17 -44.69 -59.62
CA GLU A 226 25.56 -44.87 -60.08
C GLU A 226 26.58 -43.75 -59.80
N GLN A 227 27.90 -43.92 -59.73
CA GLN A 227 28.91 -45.00 -59.76
C GLN A 227 30.24 -44.23 -59.59
N ASP A 228 31.27 -44.81 -58.96
CA ASP A 228 32.63 -44.69 -59.50
C ASP A 228 33.54 -45.75 -58.86
N GLU A 229 34.10 -46.63 -59.69
CA GLU A 229 35.10 -47.62 -59.27
C GLU A 229 36.51 -47.02 -59.40
N GLN A 230 37.34 -47.17 -58.37
CA GLN A 230 38.79 -47.28 -58.58
C GLN A 230 39.38 -48.43 -57.75
N SER A 231 39.92 -49.42 -58.46
CA SER A 231 40.53 -50.63 -57.90
C SER A 231 41.95 -50.39 -57.41
N MET A 232 42.36 -51.09 -56.35
CA MET A 232 43.77 -51.45 -56.14
C MET A 232 43.89 -52.94 -55.81
N THR A 233 44.74 -53.63 -56.57
CA THR A 233 44.94 -55.09 -56.52
C THR A 233 45.90 -55.49 -55.41
N GLY A 234 45.54 -56.48 -54.56
CA GLY A 234 46.42 -56.90 -53.46
C GLY A 234 45.96 -58.09 -52.60
N ALA A 235 45.56 -59.21 -53.23
CA ALA A 235 45.42 -60.54 -52.62
C ALA A 235 44.66 -60.70 -51.26
N GLY A 236 43.36 -61.06 -51.34
CA GLY A 236 42.67 -61.77 -50.24
C GLY A 236 41.33 -61.17 -49.81
N VAL A 237 40.22 -61.73 -50.32
CA VAL A 237 38.83 -61.31 -50.12
C VAL A 237 38.47 -60.98 -48.65
N GLY A 238 38.12 -59.70 -48.41
CA GLY A 238 37.33 -59.26 -47.27
C GLY A 238 35.94 -58.83 -47.74
N GLU A 239 34.90 -59.39 -47.15
CA GLU A 239 33.48 -59.12 -47.49
C GLU A 239 32.71 -58.49 -46.32
N GLY A 240 33.41 -58.13 -45.23
CA GLY A 240 32.90 -57.26 -44.17
C GLY A 240 33.32 -55.80 -44.38
N ILE A 241 32.42 -54.88 -44.01
CA ILE A 241 32.62 -53.40 -44.02
C ILE A 241 33.82 -52.89 -43.19
N ASP A 242 34.44 -53.77 -42.41
CA ASP A 242 35.54 -53.55 -41.49
C ASP A 242 36.81 -54.36 -41.87
N GLY A 243 36.79 -55.03 -43.03
CA GLY A 243 37.89 -55.87 -43.53
C GLY A 243 37.81 -57.34 -43.10
N THR A 244 36.72 -57.78 -42.46
CA THR A 244 36.56 -59.19 -42.06
C THR A 244 36.27 -60.13 -43.24
N SER A 245 36.64 -61.41 -43.11
CA SER A 245 36.39 -62.45 -44.12
C SER A 245 35.03 -63.13 -43.93
N THR A 246 34.42 -63.60 -45.02
CA THR A 246 33.31 -64.56 -44.99
C THR A 246 33.82 -65.99 -44.88
N GLU A 247 32.95 -66.93 -44.47
CA GLU A 247 33.28 -68.36 -44.35
C GLU A 247 33.89 -68.94 -45.65
N ARG A 248 33.31 -68.57 -46.80
CA ARG A 248 33.79 -68.99 -48.13
C ARG A 248 35.17 -68.45 -48.47
N ALA A 249 35.51 -67.24 -48.03
CA ALA A 249 36.85 -66.66 -48.17
C ALA A 249 37.87 -67.23 -47.16
N ALA A 250 37.46 -68.14 -46.29
CA ALA A 250 38.31 -68.72 -45.24
C ALA A 250 38.47 -70.24 -45.32
N GLU A 251 37.90 -70.88 -46.34
CA GLU A 251 37.91 -72.32 -46.52
C GLU A 251 39.34 -72.88 -46.54
N GLY A 252 39.61 -73.87 -45.69
CA GLY A 252 40.94 -74.49 -45.53
C GLY A 252 41.93 -73.77 -44.59
N ARG A 253 41.57 -72.66 -43.95
CA ARG A 253 42.40 -72.05 -42.88
C ARG A 253 42.23 -72.79 -41.54
N ASP A 254 43.34 -73.12 -40.89
CA ASP A 254 43.32 -73.56 -39.49
C ASP A 254 42.72 -72.46 -38.60
N VAL A 255 41.82 -72.84 -37.69
CA VAL A 255 41.16 -71.90 -36.75
C VAL A 255 41.55 -72.16 -35.29
N TYR A 256 41.35 -71.16 -34.44
CA TYR A 256 41.37 -71.32 -32.99
C TYR A 256 40.13 -72.07 -32.51
N THR A 257 40.32 -73.00 -31.57
CA THR A 257 39.30 -73.90 -31.02
C THR A 257 39.41 -73.98 -29.50
N ALA A 258 38.51 -74.72 -28.85
CA ALA A 258 38.57 -74.99 -27.41
C ALA A 258 39.90 -75.58 -26.91
N ALA A 259 40.68 -76.25 -27.77
CA ALA A 259 42.00 -76.77 -27.43
C ALA A 259 43.05 -75.66 -27.23
N ASP A 260 42.86 -74.49 -27.85
CA ASP A 260 43.78 -73.34 -27.75
C ASP A 260 43.52 -72.48 -26.50
N GLY A 261 42.39 -72.70 -25.81
CA GLY A 261 42.04 -72.04 -24.55
C GLY A 261 41.76 -70.54 -24.68
N LEU A 262 42.19 -69.78 -23.67
CA LEU A 262 42.02 -68.32 -23.60
C LEU A 262 43.17 -67.64 -24.36
N VAL A 263 42.87 -67.11 -25.55
CA VAL A 263 43.85 -66.53 -26.48
C VAL A 263 43.85 -65.01 -26.34
N GLN A 264 45.04 -64.40 -26.24
CA GLN A 264 45.16 -62.94 -26.31
C GLN A 264 45.32 -62.53 -27.77
N VAL A 265 44.34 -61.82 -28.32
CA VAL A 265 44.33 -61.41 -29.73
C VAL A 265 44.46 -59.90 -29.82
N THR A 266 45.45 -59.43 -30.57
CA THR A 266 45.62 -58.03 -30.96
C THR A 266 45.23 -57.87 -32.42
N THR A 267 44.06 -57.29 -32.68
CA THR A 267 43.61 -56.96 -34.04
C THR A 267 44.18 -55.59 -34.42
N LYS A 268 44.98 -55.52 -35.50
CA LYS A 268 45.52 -54.28 -36.05
C LYS A 268 44.72 -53.87 -37.29
N SER A 269 43.91 -52.83 -37.17
CA SER A 269 43.14 -52.23 -38.27
C SER A 269 43.77 -50.91 -38.74
N VAL A 270 43.32 -50.38 -39.87
CA VAL A 270 43.75 -49.05 -40.38
C VAL A 270 43.38 -47.89 -39.43
N LYS A 271 42.41 -48.07 -38.53
CA LYS A 271 42.01 -47.03 -37.55
C LYS A 271 42.67 -47.17 -36.18
N GLY A 272 43.37 -48.27 -35.91
CA GLY A 272 43.94 -48.55 -34.59
C GLY A 272 44.12 -50.03 -34.29
N ALA A 273 44.77 -50.32 -33.16
CA ALA A 273 45.02 -51.66 -32.66
C ALA A 273 44.26 -51.92 -31.36
N HIS A 274 43.55 -53.05 -31.29
CA HIS A 274 42.76 -53.43 -30.11
C HIS A 274 43.17 -54.82 -29.62
N THR A 275 43.46 -54.94 -28.33
CA THR A 275 43.87 -56.19 -27.69
C THR A 275 42.79 -56.68 -26.72
N GLY A 276 42.32 -57.91 -26.94
CA GLY A 276 41.34 -58.59 -26.08
C GLY A 276 41.74 -60.03 -25.77
N TYR A 277 41.11 -60.63 -24.76
CA TYR A 277 41.20 -62.07 -24.50
C TYR A 277 39.93 -62.75 -25.00
N TYR A 278 40.07 -63.78 -25.81
CA TYR A 278 38.98 -64.48 -26.48
C TYR A 278 39.03 -65.98 -26.16
N LEU A 279 37.89 -66.64 -26.25
CA LEU A 279 37.75 -68.09 -26.08
C LEU A 279 36.95 -68.64 -27.25
N PHE A 280 37.31 -69.83 -27.73
CA PHE A 280 36.64 -70.50 -28.85
C PHE A 280 36.08 -71.85 -28.38
N ASP A 281 35.01 -72.33 -29.03
CA ASP A 281 34.41 -73.62 -28.74
C ASP A 281 35.05 -74.77 -29.55
N GLN A 282 34.49 -75.97 -29.45
CA GLN A 282 35.02 -77.16 -30.15
C GLN A 282 34.93 -77.05 -31.68
N ASN A 283 34.03 -76.20 -32.20
CA ASN A 283 33.82 -75.95 -33.64
C ASN A 283 34.57 -74.69 -34.11
N GLY A 284 35.36 -74.07 -33.23
CA GLY A 284 36.11 -72.84 -33.49
C GLY A 284 35.27 -71.56 -33.44
N ILE A 285 34.03 -71.61 -32.93
CA ILE A 285 33.16 -70.43 -32.77
C ILE A 285 33.58 -69.65 -31.53
N MET A 286 33.73 -68.34 -31.68
CA MET A 286 34.02 -67.39 -30.61
C MET A 286 32.90 -67.40 -29.56
N VAL A 287 33.27 -67.68 -28.31
CA VAL A 287 32.37 -67.72 -27.17
C VAL A 287 31.98 -66.30 -26.76
N THR A 288 30.68 -66.05 -26.65
CA THR A 288 30.11 -64.82 -26.08
C THR A 288 29.26 -65.14 -24.85
N GLY A 289 29.04 -64.16 -23.98
CA GLY A 289 28.31 -64.32 -22.73
C GLY A 289 29.13 -64.98 -21.62
N ARG A 290 28.43 -65.58 -20.65
CA ARG A 290 29.01 -66.24 -19.47
C ARG A 290 29.52 -67.64 -19.80
N LYS A 291 30.75 -67.95 -19.39
CA LYS A 291 31.35 -69.29 -19.58
C LYS A 291 32.18 -69.71 -18.38
N THR A 292 31.87 -70.87 -17.80
CA THR A 292 32.74 -71.52 -16.80
C THR A 292 33.95 -72.13 -17.48
N VAL A 293 35.14 -71.72 -17.04
CA VAL A 293 36.44 -72.23 -17.50
C VAL A 293 37.09 -73.04 -16.37
N LYS A 294 37.66 -74.20 -16.71
CA LYS A 294 38.26 -75.12 -15.74
C LYS A 294 39.77 -74.91 -15.59
N PRO A 295 40.36 -75.19 -14.40
CA PRO A 295 41.81 -75.22 -14.22
C PRO A 295 42.47 -76.14 -15.25
N GLY A 296 43.63 -75.73 -15.76
CA GLY A 296 44.34 -76.44 -16.83
C GLY A 296 43.89 -76.10 -18.26
N THR A 297 42.87 -75.26 -18.44
CA THR A 297 42.59 -74.66 -19.75
C THR A 297 43.76 -73.74 -20.14
N PRO A 298 44.36 -73.84 -21.35
CA PRO A 298 45.44 -72.95 -21.77
C PRO A 298 45.05 -71.47 -21.64
N GLY A 299 45.98 -70.63 -21.20
CA GLY A 299 45.72 -69.20 -20.91
C GLY A 299 44.89 -68.90 -19.66
N TYR A 300 44.30 -69.91 -18.98
CA TYR A 300 43.57 -69.73 -17.72
C TYR A 300 44.42 -70.13 -16.50
N ALA A 301 45.08 -69.15 -15.89
CA ALA A 301 46.09 -69.36 -14.85
C ALA A 301 45.54 -69.60 -13.42
N LEU A 302 44.26 -69.94 -13.23
CA LEU A 302 43.64 -70.05 -11.91
C LEU A 302 43.38 -71.50 -11.50
N SER A 303 43.63 -71.79 -10.21
CA SER A 303 43.55 -73.13 -9.62
C SER A 303 42.13 -73.63 -9.30
N LYS A 304 41.09 -72.85 -9.60
CA LYS A 304 39.67 -73.21 -9.42
C LYS A 304 38.86 -72.87 -10.66
N GLU A 305 37.76 -73.59 -10.88
CA GLU A 305 36.80 -73.26 -11.94
C GLU A 305 36.26 -71.83 -11.72
N GLY A 306 36.12 -71.07 -12.80
CA GLY A 306 35.69 -69.68 -12.75
C GLY A 306 34.76 -69.32 -13.90
N GLU A 307 33.65 -68.66 -13.59
CA GLU A 307 32.77 -68.06 -14.59
C GLU A 307 33.43 -66.80 -15.15
N LEU A 308 33.85 -66.83 -16.41
CA LEU A 308 34.31 -65.66 -17.15
C LEU A 308 33.13 -65.04 -17.91
N TYR A 309 33.24 -63.74 -18.23
CA TYR A 309 32.31 -63.06 -19.12
C TYR A 309 33.03 -62.54 -20.36
N PHE A 310 32.57 -62.99 -21.52
CA PHE A 310 32.91 -62.47 -22.83
C PHE A 310 31.73 -61.61 -23.31
N THR A 311 31.98 -60.44 -23.87
CA THR A 311 30.91 -59.57 -24.35
C THR A 311 30.09 -60.25 -25.46
N GLU A 312 28.77 -60.22 -25.29
CA GLU A 312 27.78 -60.49 -26.33
C GLU A 312 27.35 -59.17 -26.99
N ASP A 313 26.73 -59.24 -28.18
CA ASP A 313 26.34 -58.08 -28.99
C ASP A 313 25.54 -57.03 -28.19
N SER A 314 24.65 -57.47 -27.30
CA SER A 314 23.84 -56.61 -26.42
C SER A 314 24.66 -55.75 -25.45
N THR A 315 25.89 -56.19 -25.11
CA THR A 315 26.76 -55.55 -24.11
C THR A 315 28.07 -55.01 -24.66
N ALA A 316 28.46 -55.44 -25.86
CA ALA A 316 29.66 -54.99 -26.52
C ALA A 316 29.61 -53.48 -26.79
N ALA A 317 30.71 -52.78 -26.56
CA ALA A 317 30.86 -51.36 -26.85
C ALA A 317 31.70 -51.18 -28.13
N LEU A 318 31.21 -50.35 -29.05
CA LEU A 318 32.02 -49.88 -30.18
C LEU A 318 33.22 -49.09 -29.64
N TYR A 319 34.36 -49.25 -30.30
CA TYR A 319 35.47 -48.31 -30.10
C TYR A 319 35.09 -46.94 -30.68
N LYS A 320 35.69 -45.87 -30.17
CA LYS A 320 35.24 -44.48 -30.44
C LYS A 320 35.31 -44.14 -31.94
N GLU A 321 36.34 -44.65 -32.60
CA GLU A 321 36.67 -44.59 -34.02
C GLU A 321 35.72 -45.37 -34.95
N TYR A 322 34.80 -46.17 -34.39
CA TYR A 322 33.83 -47.01 -35.12
C TYR A 322 32.36 -46.66 -34.80
N THR A 323 32.09 -45.47 -34.26
CA THR A 323 30.74 -44.97 -34.00
C THR A 323 29.83 -45.10 -35.23
N GLY A 324 28.65 -45.70 -35.05
CA GLY A 324 27.65 -45.90 -36.12
C GLY A 324 27.81 -47.17 -36.96
N THR A 325 28.85 -47.98 -36.73
CA THR A 325 29.03 -49.27 -37.44
C THR A 325 28.43 -50.46 -36.69
N PRO A 326 28.03 -51.54 -37.38
CA PRO A 326 27.78 -52.86 -36.79
C PRO A 326 28.91 -53.33 -35.86
N LYS A 327 28.54 -54.01 -34.77
CA LYS A 327 29.49 -54.54 -33.78
C LYS A 327 30.13 -55.85 -34.28
N THR A 328 31.44 -55.83 -34.42
CA THR A 328 32.27 -56.99 -34.78
C THR A 328 33.44 -57.10 -33.79
N PRO A 329 34.22 -58.19 -33.80
CA PRO A 329 35.48 -58.30 -33.03
C PRO A 329 36.56 -57.29 -33.45
N VAL A 330 36.34 -56.52 -34.53
CA VAL A 330 37.23 -55.47 -35.05
C VAL A 330 36.73 -54.08 -34.64
N THR A 331 35.44 -53.80 -34.84
CA THR A 331 34.83 -52.47 -34.57
C THR A 331 34.46 -52.25 -33.11
N SER A 332 34.36 -53.32 -32.33
CA SER A 332 33.88 -53.31 -30.95
C SER A 332 34.66 -54.31 -30.09
N ASP A 333 34.45 -54.22 -28.79
CA ASP A 333 34.99 -55.20 -27.85
C ASP A 333 34.25 -56.56 -27.84
N LEU A 334 33.43 -56.89 -28.86
CA LEU A 334 32.63 -58.12 -28.96
C LEU A 334 33.49 -59.39 -28.82
N GLY A 335 33.04 -60.33 -27.98
CA GLY A 335 33.76 -61.57 -27.68
C GLY A 335 34.94 -61.43 -26.72
N GLN A 336 35.24 -60.22 -26.23
CA GLN A 336 36.38 -59.99 -25.33
C GLN A 336 36.01 -60.25 -23.86
N GLN A 337 36.92 -60.90 -23.15
CA GLN A 337 36.84 -61.10 -21.72
C GLN A 337 36.83 -59.76 -20.98
N LYS A 338 35.82 -59.53 -20.15
CA LYS A 338 35.79 -58.38 -19.23
C LYS A 338 36.46 -58.70 -17.89
N LYS A 339 37.23 -57.73 -17.39
CA LYS A 339 37.89 -57.73 -16.07
C LYS A 339 37.59 -56.41 -15.37
N ASN A 340 37.53 -56.40 -14.04
CA ASN A 340 37.07 -55.27 -13.22
C ASN A 340 35.71 -54.68 -13.68
N TYR A 341 34.77 -55.55 -14.06
CA TYR A 341 33.53 -55.17 -14.75
C TYR A 341 32.28 -55.65 -14.03
N TRP A 342 31.33 -54.74 -13.85
CA TRP A 342 29.99 -55.06 -13.32
C TRP A 342 29.00 -55.30 -14.46
N LEU A 343 28.56 -56.54 -14.59
CA LEU A 343 27.47 -56.93 -15.48
C LEU A 343 26.13 -56.86 -14.74
N TYR A 344 25.10 -56.28 -15.35
CA TYR A 344 23.72 -56.38 -14.90
C TYR A 344 22.88 -57.14 -15.93
N GLN A 345 22.48 -58.37 -15.59
CA GLN A 345 21.75 -59.27 -16.47
C GLN A 345 20.81 -60.16 -15.63
N GLU A 346 19.63 -60.51 -16.15
CA GLU A 346 18.61 -61.30 -15.44
C GLU A 346 18.20 -60.72 -14.07
N GLY A 347 18.25 -59.39 -13.93
CA GLY A 347 17.92 -58.71 -12.68
C GLY A 347 19.02 -58.70 -11.61
N LYS A 348 20.22 -59.25 -11.90
CA LYS A 348 21.31 -59.42 -10.93
C LYS A 348 22.62 -58.75 -11.39
N PHE A 349 23.34 -58.17 -10.43
CA PHE A 349 24.71 -57.73 -10.62
C PHE A 349 25.70 -58.87 -10.40
N ARG A 350 26.71 -58.97 -11.28
CA ARG A 350 27.87 -59.87 -11.17
C ARG A 350 29.15 -59.04 -11.36
N LEU A 351 30.18 -59.26 -10.55
CA LEU A 351 31.48 -58.58 -10.69
C LEU A 351 32.51 -59.54 -11.24
N TYR A 352 33.03 -59.26 -12.44
CA TYR A 352 34.20 -59.94 -12.97
C TYR A 352 35.45 -59.24 -12.44
N GLY A 353 36.21 -59.90 -11.56
CA GLY A 353 37.30 -59.30 -10.78
C GLY A 353 38.56 -59.01 -11.60
N LYS A 354 39.64 -58.54 -10.92
CA LYS A 354 40.94 -58.24 -11.57
C LYS A 354 41.57 -59.46 -12.23
N SER A 355 41.35 -60.65 -11.67
CA SER A 355 41.79 -61.95 -12.21
C SER A 355 40.93 -62.47 -13.37
N GLY A 356 39.72 -61.93 -13.56
CA GLY A 356 38.81 -62.29 -14.66
C GLY A 356 37.50 -63.00 -14.25
N PRO A 357 37.48 -64.00 -13.34
CA PRO A 357 36.24 -64.64 -12.95
C PRO A 357 35.27 -63.76 -12.17
N ASN A 358 34.01 -64.19 -12.18
CA ASN A 358 32.95 -63.67 -11.31
C ASN A 358 33.32 -63.84 -9.83
N VAL A 359 33.18 -62.77 -9.06
CA VAL A 359 33.39 -62.70 -7.61
C VAL A 359 32.01 -62.61 -6.96
N SER A 360 31.70 -63.55 -6.06
CA SER A 360 30.42 -63.56 -5.34
C SER A 360 30.23 -62.26 -4.55
N VAL A 361 29.02 -61.72 -4.55
CA VAL A 361 28.67 -60.52 -3.79
C VAL A 361 28.79 -60.78 -2.28
N GLU A 362 28.48 -62.01 -1.85
CA GLU A 362 28.76 -62.51 -0.49
C GLU A 362 30.25 -62.40 -0.11
N SER A 363 31.17 -62.79 -1.00
CA SER A 363 32.61 -62.71 -0.75
C SER A 363 33.17 -61.28 -0.72
N MET A 364 32.35 -60.30 -1.14
CA MET A 364 32.67 -58.87 -1.03
C MET A 364 32.03 -58.21 0.20
N ASN A 365 31.20 -58.93 0.96
CA ASN A 365 30.36 -58.35 2.01
C ASN A 365 31.19 -57.62 3.07
N ASP A 366 32.32 -58.17 3.50
CA ASP A 366 33.24 -57.51 4.43
C ASP A 366 33.81 -56.17 3.93
N LYS A 367 33.93 -55.97 2.60
CA LYS A 367 34.42 -54.71 2.00
C LYS A 367 33.39 -53.58 2.03
N TYR A 368 32.10 -53.89 2.17
CA TYR A 368 31.04 -52.87 2.25
C TYR A 368 30.16 -52.98 3.51
N LYS A 369 30.46 -53.89 4.44
CA LYS A 369 29.78 -54.12 5.72
C LYS A 369 29.54 -52.82 6.51
N ASP A 370 30.57 -51.98 6.60
CA ASP A 370 30.54 -50.72 7.35
C ASP A 370 29.81 -49.58 6.62
N ILE A 371 29.50 -49.73 5.33
CA ILE A 371 28.89 -48.68 4.48
C ILE A 371 27.47 -49.09 4.05
N GLY A 372 27.19 -50.39 3.92
CA GLY A 372 25.89 -50.99 3.58
C GLY A 372 25.43 -50.84 2.12
N TYR A 373 26.22 -50.21 1.26
CA TYR A 373 25.94 -50.07 -0.17
C TYR A 373 27.24 -50.02 -0.99
N LEU A 374 27.18 -50.44 -2.25
CA LEU A 374 28.30 -50.44 -3.19
C LEU A 374 28.17 -49.29 -4.20
N SER A 375 29.31 -48.77 -4.65
CA SER A 375 29.41 -47.90 -5.82
C SER A 375 29.65 -48.75 -7.07
N ILE A 376 28.73 -48.71 -8.02
CA ILE A 376 28.77 -49.45 -9.29
C ILE A 376 28.56 -48.44 -10.42
N ASN A 377 29.58 -48.26 -11.27
CA ASN A 377 29.56 -47.34 -12.41
C ASN A 377 29.09 -45.91 -12.05
N GLY A 378 29.55 -45.38 -10.90
CA GLY A 378 29.21 -44.05 -10.39
C GLY A 378 27.84 -43.92 -9.70
N LYS A 379 27.02 -44.99 -9.73
CA LYS A 379 25.72 -45.10 -9.05
C LYS A 379 25.85 -45.98 -7.81
N TYR A 380 24.88 -45.94 -6.91
CA TYR A 380 24.97 -46.64 -5.62
C TYR A 380 23.80 -47.62 -5.45
N TYR A 381 24.11 -48.85 -5.03
CA TYR A 381 23.15 -49.94 -4.88
C TYR A 381 23.37 -50.69 -3.56
N CYS A 382 22.29 -51.14 -2.94
CA CYS A 382 22.35 -52.13 -1.86
C CYS A 382 21.98 -53.48 -2.47
N LEU A 383 22.90 -54.45 -2.46
CA LEU A 383 22.68 -55.77 -3.06
C LEU A 383 22.31 -56.80 -1.99
N LYS A 384 21.68 -57.89 -2.41
CA LYS A 384 21.65 -59.16 -1.68
C LYS A 384 22.92 -59.97 -2.03
N ASP A 385 23.20 -61.02 -1.25
CA ASP A 385 24.35 -61.92 -1.45
C ASP A 385 24.36 -62.60 -2.84
N ASP A 386 23.18 -62.78 -3.44
CA ASP A 386 22.99 -63.32 -4.79
C ASP A 386 23.13 -62.27 -5.92
N GLY A 387 23.51 -61.03 -5.60
CA GLY A 387 23.66 -59.92 -6.53
C GLY A 387 22.37 -59.20 -6.93
N THR A 388 21.20 -59.61 -6.43
CA THR A 388 19.93 -58.91 -6.71
C THR A 388 19.91 -57.53 -6.02
N PRO A 389 19.62 -56.41 -6.73
CA PRO A 389 19.40 -55.12 -6.09
C PRO A 389 18.23 -55.14 -5.11
N ARG A 390 18.42 -54.52 -3.95
CA ARG A 390 17.35 -54.23 -2.99
C ARG A 390 16.73 -52.88 -3.33
N THR A 391 15.41 -52.78 -3.20
CA THR A 391 14.63 -51.59 -3.55
C THR A 391 13.81 -51.10 -2.36
N GLY A 392 13.28 -49.87 -2.45
CA GLY A 392 12.47 -49.25 -1.40
C GLY A 392 13.31 -48.61 -0.28
N PHE A 393 12.71 -48.51 0.91
CA PHE A 393 13.40 -47.99 2.09
C PHE A 393 14.28 -49.05 2.74
N ILE A 394 15.57 -48.74 2.89
CA ILE A 394 16.54 -49.63 3.52
C ILE A 394 17.18 -48.91 4.71
N GLY A 395 17.23 -49.58 5.85
CA GLY A 395 17.98 -49.14 7.03
C GLY A 395 19.43 -49.59 6.91
N ILE A 396 20.37 -48.65 7.06
CA ILE A 396 21.81 -48.89 7.02
C ILE A 396 22.41 -48.06 8.15
N ASN A 397 23.08 -48.73 9.11
CA ASN A 397 23.75 -48.10 10.26
C ASN A 397 22.90 -47.03 10.98
N GLY A 398 21.67 -47.42 11.36
CA GLY A 398 20.68 -46.56 12.01
C GLY A 398 20.05 -45.47 11.12
N SER A 399 20.55 -45.25 9.92
CA SER A 399 20.06 -44.25 8.96
C SER A 399 19.15 -44.88 7.91
N LYS A 400 18.21 -44.11 7.35
CA LYS A 400 17.29 -44.58 6.29
C LYS A 400 17.71 -44.05 4.92
N TYR A 401 17.66 -44.92 3.93
CA TYR A 401 18.00 -44.65 2.53
C TYR A 401 16.84 -45.09 1.65
N PHE A 402 16.75 -44.57 0.43
CA PHE A 402 15.76 -45.01 -0.55
C PHE A 402 16.44 -45.42 -1.86
N PHE A 403 16.21 -46.66 -2.26
CA PHE A 403 16.73 -47.26 -3.49
C PHE A 403 15.56 -47.43 -4.46
N ASP A 404 15.62 -46.76 -5.60
CA ASP A 404 14.49 -46.55 -6.49
C ASP A 404 14.07 -47.85 -7.20
N PRO A 405 12.84 -48.37 -7.03
CA PRO A 405 12.39 -49.52 -7.81
C PRO A 405 12.32 -49.24 -9.32
N ASN A 406 12.17 -47.97 -9.71
CA ASN A 406 11.85 -47.53 -11.07
C ASN A 406 13.04 -46.86 -11.79
N SER A 407 14.25 -46.95 -11.24
CA SER A 407 15.48 -46.48 -11.91
C SER A 407 15.88 -47.40 -13.07
N LYS A 408 16.72 -46.88 -14.00
CA LYS A 408 17.16 -47.62 -15.21
C LYS A 408 17.70 -49.02 -14.90
N ILE A 409 18.42 -49.16 -13.79
CA ILE A 409 18.59 -50.44 -13.11
C ILE A 409 17.85 -50.31 -11.77
N PRO A 410 16.86 -51.17 -11.47
CA PRO A 410 16.15 -51.13 -10.20
C PRO A 410 17.09 -51.16 -8.99
N GLY A 411 16.78 -50.36 -7.98
CA GLY A 411 17.55 -50.26 -6.75
C GLY A 411 18.65 -49.20 -6.76
N GLU A 412 18.58 -48.19 -7.62
CA GLU A 412 19.53 -47.07 -7.61
C GLU A 412 19.24 -46.12 -6.44
N MET A 413 20.24 -45.78 -5.63
CA MET A 413 20.07 -44.89 -4.48
C MET A 413 19.65 -43.47 -4.91
N PHE A 414 18.48 -43.03 -4.48
CA PHE A 414 18.01 -41.68 -4.72
C PHE A 414 18.73 -40.69 -3.80
N MET A 415 19.29 -39.62 -4.37
CA MET A 415 20.09 -38.62 -3.65
C MET A 415 19.78 -37.20 -4.15
N GLY A 416 20.05 -36.20 -3.30
CA GLY A 416 20.16 -34.80 -3.71
C GLY A 416 18.90 -34.04 -4.06
N GLY A 417 17.75 -34.47 -3.55
CA GLY A 417 16.47 -33.81 -3.80
C GLY A 417 15.34 -34.27 -2.89
N TRP A 418 14.18 -33.64 -3.09
CA TRP A 418 12.90 -34.05 -2.53
C TRP A 418 12.27 -35.14 -3.40
N ARG A 419 11.73 -36.18 -2.78
CA ARG A 419 10.99 -37.25 -3.46
C ARG A 419 9.62 -37.44 -2.84
N CYS A 420 8.60 -37.53 -3.69
CA CYS A 420 7.28 -38.02 -3.30
C CYS A 420 7.36 -39.53 -3.11
N MET A 421 6.98 -40.01 -1.93
CA MET A 421 6.95 -41.43 -1.56
C MET A 421 5.57 -42.06 -1.79
N GLY A 422 4.70 -41.38 -2.54
CA GLY A 422 3.31 -41.74 -2.76
C GLY A 422 2.33 -40.96 -1.88
N THR A 423 1.05 -41.23 -2.13
CA THR A 423 -0.11 -40.60 -1.48
C THR A 423 -0.91 -41.66 -0.74
N ASN A 424 -1.26 -41.40 0.52
CA ASN A 424 -2.15 -42.27 1.30
C ASN A 424 -3.26 -41.44 1.98
N SER A 425 -4.01 -42.05 2.90
CA SER A 425 -5.10 -41.37 3.65
C SER A 425 -4.65 -40.17 4.49
N LYS A 426 -3.34 -40.02 4.78
CA LYS A 426 -2.75 -38.85 5.45
C LYS A 426 -2.25 -37.78 4.45
N GLY A 427 -2.34 -38.04 3.15
CA GLY A 427 -1.90 -37.17 2.05
C GLY A 427 -0.62 -37.65 1.37
N GLU A 428 -0.07 -36.78 0.53
CA GLU A 428 1.25 -36.98 -0.08
C GLU A 428 2.36 -36.94 0.96
N LYS A 429 3.30 -37.88 0.85
CA LYS A 429 4.50 -37.92 1.69
C LYS A 429 5.73 -37.51 0.88
N TRP A 430 6.44 -36.49 1.34
CA TRP A 430 7.67 -35.99 0.73
C TRP A 430 8.84 -36.10 1.70
N ILE A 431 9.96 -36.67 1.24
CA ILE A 431 11.19 -36.82 2.02
C ILE A 431 12.36 -36.23 1.22
N TYR A 432 13.25 -35.53 1.91
CA TYR A 432 14.51 -35.05 1.34
C TYR A 432 15.63 -36.06 1.57
N PHE A 433 16.38 -36.34 0.52
CA PHE A 433 17.56 -37.20 0.56
C PHE A 433 18.80 -36.34 0.31
N ASN A 434 19.80 -36.46 1.20
CA ASN A 434 20.94 -35.56 1.21
C ASN A 434 21.69 -35.55 -0.14
N ARG A 435 22.13 -34.37 -0.57
CA ARG A 435 22.89 -34.14 -1.81
C ARG A 435 24.38 -34.48 -1.69
N SER A 436 24.92 -34.55 -0.47
CA SER A 436 26.36 -34.69 -0.30
C SER A 436 26.92 -35.93 -1.01
N THR A 437 27.86 -35.72 -1.93
CA THR A 437 28.61 -36.80 -2.61
C THR A 437 29.83 -37.25 -1.83
N LYS A 438 30.16 -36.58 -0.72
CA LYS A 438 31.26 -36.89 0.21
C LYS A 438 30.76 -37.01 1.66
N GLY A 439 31.49 -37.73 2.51
CA GLY A 439 31.18 -37.87 3.94
C GLY A 439 30.05 -38.85 4.30
N LYS A 440 29.85 -39.07 5.61
CA LYS A 440 29.00 -40.12 6.18
C LYS A 440 27.49 -39.93 5.96
N ASP A 441 27.03 -38.78 5.47
CA ASP A 441 25.59 -38.44 5.33
C ASP A 441 25.06 -38.46 3.90
N LYS A 442 25.86 -38.91 2.93
CA LYS A 442 25.45 -39.16 1.53
C LYS A 442 24.13 -39.93 1.47
N GLY A 443 23.16 -39.46 0.69
CA GLY A 443 21.90 -40.18 0.42
C GLY A 443 20.97 -40.44 1.60
N LYS A 444 21.30 -40.02 2.83
CA LYS A 444 20.43 -40.21 4.00
C LYS A 444 19.12 -39.44 3.84
N ALA A 445 18.02 -40.11 4.21
CA ALA A 445 16.72 -39.49 4.40
C ALA A 445 16.77 -38.53 5.60
N VAL A 446 16.53 -37.25 5.35
CA VAL A 446 16.47 -36.23 6.41
C VAL A 446 15.11 -36.29 7.08
N ILE A 447 15.08 -36.76 8.33
CA ILE A 447 13.88 -36.78 9.18
C ILE A 447 13.95 -35.58 10.13
N HIS A 448 12.96 -34.70 10.05
CA HIS A 448 12.93 -33.47 10.84
C HIS A 448 12.38 -33.73 12.25
N LYS A 449 13.05 -33.21 13.28
CA LYS A 449 12.59 -33.25 14.69
C LYS A 449 11.44 -32.25 14.96
N GLY A 450 10.43 -32.23 14.10
CA GLY A 450 9.31 -31.29 14.14
C GLY A 450 8.81 -30.90 12.75
N ASN A 451 7.74 -30.10 12.71
CA ASN A 451 7.10 -29.67 11.47
C ASN A 451 7.97 -28.65 10.71
N VAL A 452 7.90 -28.66 9.38
CA VAL A 452 8.79 -27.88 8.50
C VAL A 452 8.07 -27.11 7.40
N ALA A 453 8.65 -25.96 7.06
CA ALA A 453 8.21 -25.07 5.99
C ALA A 453 9.26 -25.07 4.86
N ILE A 454 9.08 -25.92 3.86
CA ILE A 454 10.09 -26.20 2.82
C ILE A 454 9.70 -25.56 1.48
N SER A 455 10.68 -25.40 0.58
CA SER A 455 10.41 -25.25 -0.86
C SER A 455 10.47 -26.63 -1.52
N VAL A 456 9.44 -27.00 -2.28
CA VAL A 456 9.49 -28.11 -3.23
C VAL A 456 9.42 -27.53 -4.63
N THR A 457 10.30 -27.98 -5.50
CA THR A 457 10.28 -27.67 -6.93
C THR A 457 9.74 -28.90 -7.66
N PRO A 458 8.49 -28.91 -8.14
CA PRO A 458 8.06 -29.89 -9.12
C PRO A 458 8.97 -29.79 -10.35
N LYS A 459 9.25 -30.90 -11.05
CA LYS A 459 10.06 -30.86 -12.28
C LYS A 459 9.44 -29.86 -13.28
N GLY A 460 10.22 -28.87 -13.72
CA GLY A 460 9.76 -27.81 -14.63
C GLY A 460 8.85 -26.72 -14.00
N GLY A 461 8.56 -26.77 -12.70
CA GLY A 461 7.62 -25.88 -12.03
C GLY A 461 8.25 -24.74 -11.22
N LYS A 462 7.44 -23.71 -10.92
CA LYS A 462 7.81 -22.63 -9.97
C LYS A 462 8.06 -23.22 -8.57
N ASN A 463 8.99 -22.62 -7.82
CA ASN A 463 9.27 -22.99 -6.42
C ASN A 463 8.06 -22.75 -5.50
N VAL A 464 7.31 -23.79 -5.19
CA VAL A 464 6.16 -23.72 -4.27
C VAL A 464 6.62 -24.13 -2.87
N LYS A 465 6.24 -23.33 -1.87
CA LYS A 465 6.51 -23.69 -0.46
C LYS A 465 5.38 -24.52 0.11
N TYR A 466 5.70 -25.63 0.75
CA TYR A 466 4.74 -26.54 1.40
C TYR A 466 5.02 -26.64 2.91
N LEU A 467 3.95 -26.90 3.66
CA LEU A 467 4.00 -27.15 5.09
C LEU A 467 3.88 -28.66 5.33
N LEU A 468 4.82 -29.26 6.07
CA LEU A 468 4.81 -30.69 6.37
C LEU A 468 4.94 -30.98 7.86
N ASP A 469 4.44 -32.15 8.25
CA ASP A 469 4.66 -32.70 9.59
C ASP A 469 6.08 -33.28 9.75
N HIS A 470 6.40 -33.70 10.98
CA HIS A 470 7.67 -34.36 11.31
C HIS A 470 7.92 -35.70 10.58
N ASN A 471 6.90 -36.28 9.93
CA ASN A 471 7.00 -37.52 9.14
C ASN A 471 7.14 -37.26 7.63
N GLY A 472 7.04 -36.00 7.19
CA GLY A 472 7.05 -35.59 5.79
C GLY A 472 5.68 -35.66 5.09
N TYR A 473 4.55 -35.68 5.81
CA TYR A 473 3.22 -35.55 5.18
C TYR A 473 2.83 -34.09 4.98
N ILE A 474 2.26 -33.75 3.82
CA ILE A 474 1.76 -32.40 3.55
C ILE A 474 0.57 -32.07 4.45
N LEU A 475 0.72 -31.03 5.27
CA LEU A 475 -0.32 -30.50 6.13
C LEU A 475 -1.21 -29.53 5.35
N LYS A 476 -2.45 -29.92 5.02
CA LYS A 476 -3.45 -29.12 4.29
C LYS A 476 -4.42 -28.42 5.25
N ASN A 477 -4.74 -27.13 5.03
CA ASN A 477 -5.60 -26.32 5.91
C ASN A 477 -5.18 -26.37 7.39
N ARG A 478 -3.89 -26.21 7.67
CA ARG A 478 -3.33 -26.30 9.04
C ARG A 478 -2.43 -25.10 9.35
N ARG A 479 -2.39 -24.74 10.64
CA ARG A 479 -1.49 -23.74 11.20
C ARG A 479 -0.65 -24.38 12.30
N THR A 480 0.67 -24.37 12.16
CA THR A 480 1.57 -25.02 13.14
C THR A 480 2.86 -24.22 13.32
N LYS A 481 3.51 -24.44 14.47
CA LYS A 481 4.86 -23.93 14.74
C LYS A 481 5.85 -24.90 14.10
N CYS A 482 6.84 -24.38 13.39
CA CYS A 482 7.89 -25.16 12.74
C CYS A 482 9.20 -25.14 13.55
N VAL A 483 10.17 -25.95 13.12
CA VAL A 483 11.50 -26.07 13.75
C VAL A 483 12.26 -24.73 13.84
N ASP A 484 12.02 -23.78 12.93
CA ASP A 484 12.57 -22.41 12.96
C ASP A 484 11.90 -21.50 14.01
N LYS A 485 11.10 -22.08 14.91
CA LYS A 485 10.28 -21.45 15.95
C LYS A 485 9.18 -20.51 15.43
N ALA A 486 9.02 -20.33 14.12
CA ALA A 486 7.97 -19.51 13.53
C ALA A 486 6.66 -20.30 13.31
N TRP A 487 5.54 -19.59 13.24
CA TRP A 487 4.25 -20.17 12.87
C TRP A 487 4.01 -20.01 11.37
N TYR A 488 3.54 -21.08 10.72
CA TYR A 488 3.15 -21.09 9.31
C TYR A 488 1.72 -21.60 9.19
N GLY A 489 1.05 -21.20 8.11
CA GLY A 489 -0.28 -21.66 7.74
C GLY A 489 -0.28 -22.17 6.29
N SER A 490 -1.07 -23.20 6.02
CA SER A 490 -1.22 -23.79 4.70
C SER A 490 -2.65 -23.73 4.14
N ASP A 491 -2.76 -23.62 2.81
CA ASP A 491 -4.02 -23.67 2.09
C ASP A 491 -4.57 -25.10 1.91
N SER A 492 -5.65 -25.26 1.14
CA SER A 492 -6.28 -26.55 0.85
C SER A 492 -5.40 -27.54 0.10
N GLN A 493 -4.31 -27.08 -0.52
CA GLN A 493 -3.30 -27.91 -1.18
C GLN A 493 -2.04 -28.09 -0.34
N GLY A 494 -2.00 -27.53 0.88
CA GLY A 494 -0.84 -27.61 1.77
C GLY A 494 0.26 -26.60 1.46
N ARG A 495 0.01 -25.68 0.51
CA ARG A 495 0.95 -24.62 0.12
C ARG A 495 0.95 -23.55 1.19
N ILE A 496 2.12 -23.03 1.53
CA ILE A 496 2.28 -22.01 2.57
C ILE A 496 1.62 -20.70 2.12
N VAL A 497 0.69 -20.22 2.95
CA VAL A 497 0.01 -18.93 2.80
C VAL A 497 1.01 -17.79 2.94
N LYS A 498 0.99 -16.85 2.01
CA LYS A 498 1.86 -15.68 1.96
C LYS A 498 1.08 -14.39 1.71
N ASP A 499 1.53 -13.33 2.36
CA ASP A 499 1.11 -11.93 2.20
C ASP A 499 -0.40 -11.69 2.24
N ARG A 500 -1.10 -12.38 3.15
CA ARG A 500 -2.55 -12.28 3.31
C ARG A 500 -3.02 -12.72 4.70
N LEU A 501 -4.24 -12.31 5.03
CA LEU A 501 -4.99 -12.75 6.20
C LEU A 501 -5.76 -14.05 5.90
N VAL A 502 -5.63 -15.09 6.73
CA VAL A 502 -6.38 -16.36 6.58
C VAL A 502 -6.97 -16.81 7.91
N ARG A 503 -8.16 -17.41 7.86
CA ARG A 503 -8.88 -17.97 9.00
C ARG A 503 -8.45 -19.42 9.24
N TYR A 504 -8.07 -19.75 10.48
CA TYR A 504 -7.82 -21.12 10.94
C TYR A 504 -8.64 -21.37 12.21
N GLY A 505 -9.61 -22.28 12.15
CA GLY A 505 -10.66 -22.37 13.17
C GLY A 505 -11.41 -21.04 13.30
N ASN A 506 -11.66 -20.59 14.52
CA ASN A 506 -12.47 -19.39 14.76
C ASN A 506 -11.73 -18.06 14.51
N TYR A 507 -10.41 -18.07 14.27
CA TYR A 507 -9.58 -16.85 14.29
C TYR A 507 -8.84 -16.59 12.98
N ARG A 508 -8.66 -15.30 12.65
CA ARG A 508 -7.84 -14.82 11.53
C ARG A 508 -6.40 -14.54 11.96
N TYR A 509 -5.44 -14.88 11.10
CA TYR A 509 -4.01 -14.71 11.30
C TYR A 509 -3.37 -14.13 10.03
N TYR A 510 -2.41 -13.22 10.18
CA TYR A 510 -1.70 -12.61 9.05
C TYR A 510 -0.34 -13.26 8.82
N PHE A 511 -0.04 -13.61 7.57
CA PHE A 511 1.22 -14.20 7.14
C PHE A 511 1.94 -13.26 6.20
N THR A 512 3.22 -13.01 6.47
CA THR A 512 4.10 -12.15 5.68
C THR A 512 4.42 -12.74 4.30
N LYS A 513 5.09 -11.97 3.43
CA LYS A 513 5.64 -12.47 2.14
C LYS A 513 6.51 -13.72 2.28
N SER A 514 7.19 -13.90 3.41
CA SER A 514 8.00 -15.09 3.72
C SER A 514 7.17 -16.36 3.99
N GLY A 515 5.89 -16.20 4.35
CA GLY A 515 5.01 -17.25 4.87
C GLY A 515 4.94 -17.33 6.40
N LYS A 516 5.82 -16.62 7.12
CA LYS A 516 5.80 -16.54 8.59
C LYS A 516 4.61 -15.70 9.09
N GLN A 517 3.91 -16.20 10.09
CA GLN A 517 2.90 -15.46 10.85
C GLN A 517 3.53 -14.29 11.60
N VAL A 518 2.85 -13.15 11.65
CA VAL A 518 3.29 -11.99 12.46
C VAL A 518 3.12 -12.23 13.96
N GLY A 519 3.94 -11.52 14.76
CA GLY A 519 3.93 -11.58 16.22
C GLY A 519 3.16 -10.45 16.92
N TRP A 520 2.45 -9.59 16.18
CA TRP A 520 1.81 -8.37 16.69
C TRP A 520 0.79 -8.64 17.80
N LYS A 521 0.70 -7.72 18.78
CA LYS A 521 -0.21 -7.78 19.93
C LYS A 521 -0.78 -6.39 20.25
N ASN A 522 -1.99 -6.36 20.80
CA ASN A 522 -2.71 -5.20 21.33
C ASN A 522 -2.73 -3.94 20.42
N MET A 523 -2.67 -4.10 19.09
CA MET A 523 -2.44 -2.99 18.17
C MET A 523 -3.22 -3.10 16.86
N TRP A 524 -3.52 -1.95 16.25
CA TRP A 524 -4.08 -1.85 14.91
C TRP A 524 -2.98 -1.99 13.85
N LYS A 525 -3.21 -2.83 12.83
CA LYS A 525 -2.32 -2.97 11.67
C LYS A 525 -3.11 -3.08 10.38
N GLN A 526 -2.67 -2.36 9.36
CA GLN A 526 -3.19 -2.48 8.01
C GLN A 526 -2.62 -3.75 7.36
N CYS A 527 -3.48 -4.59 6.79
CA CYS A 527 -3.12 -5.84 6.11
C CYS A 527 -3.76 -5.86 4.71
N PRO A 528 -3.06 -6.35 3.68
CA PRO A 528 -3.65 -6.58 2.36
C PRO A 528 -4.78 -7.63 2.43
N THR A 529 -5.81 -7.40 1.61
CA THR A 529 -6.92 -8.30 1.38
C THR A 529 -6.76 -9.03 0.05
N SER A 530 -7.56 -10.08 -0.18
CA SER A 530 -7.55 -10.82 -1.45
C SER A 530 -7.93 -9.98 -2.69
N ALA A 531 -8.55 -8.81 -2.49
CA ALA A 531 -8.91 -7.86 -3.55
C ALA A 531 -7.83 -6.79 -3.81
N GLY A 532 -6.66 -6.87 -3.16
CA GLY A 532 -5.58 -5.88 -3.29
C GLY A 532 -5.69 -4.67 -2.36
N ASP A 533 -6.90 -4.27 -1.96
CA ASP A 533 -7.10 -3.22 -0.94
C ASP A 533 -6.45 -3.61 0.41
N LYS A 534 -6.00 -2.60 1.17
CA LYS A 534 -5.42 -2.77 2.50
C LYS A 534 -6.39 -2.30 3.60
N LYS A 535 -6.73 -3.18 4.56
CA LYS A 535 -7.66 -2.88 5.66
C LYS A 535 -7.00 -3.01 7.03
N TYR A 536 -7.45 -2.21 7.99
CA TYR A 536 -7.05 -2.28 9.38
C TYR A 536 -7.72 -3.45 10.12
N TYR A 537 -6.93 -4.19 10.87
CA TYR A 537 -7.38 -5.22 11.80
C TYR A 537 -6.75 -5.00 13.17
N TYR A 538 -7.49 -5.30 14.24
CA TYR A 538 -6.96 -5.24 15.61
C TYR A 538 -6.35 -6.58 15.99
N PHE A 539 -5.07 -6.59 16.33
CA PHE A 539 -4.38 -7.76 16.87
C PHE A 539 -4.53 -7.72 18.39
N GLY A 540 -5.09 -8.78 18.97
CA GLY A 540 -5.38 -8.85 20.41
C GLY A 540 -4.17 -9.20 21.27
N SER A 541 -4.41 -9.69 22.50
CA SER A 541 -3.35 -10.09 23.44
C SER A 541 -2.52 -11.30 22.95
N THR A 542 -3.12 -12.17 22.14
CA THR A 542 -2.47 -13.34 21.55
C THR A 542 -1.71 -12.96 20.27
N ALA A 543 -0.41 -13.29 20.22
CA ALA A 543 0.48 -12.92 19.12
C ALA A 543 -0.06 -13.34 17.74
N GLY A 544 -0.22 -12.35 16.85
CA GLY A 544 -0.65 -12.55 15.47
C GLY A 544 -2.12 -12.93 15.28
N ARG A 545 -2.91 -13.00 16.36
CA ARG A 545 -4.35 -13.30 16.31
C ARG A 545 -5.16 -12.02 16.18
N VAL A 546 -5.95 -11.92 15.11
CA VAL A 546 -6.95 -10.84 14.98
C VAL A 546 -8.07 -11.05 16.00
N SER A 547 -8.42 -9.96 16.69
CA SER A 547 -9.63 -9.83 17.49
C SER A 547 -10.67 -9.12 16.63
N GLU A 548 -11.74 -9.84 16.27
CA GLU A 548 -12.79 -9.32 15.39
C GLU A 548 -13.53 -8.17 16.13
N LYS A 549 -13.32 -6.95 15.66
CA LYS A 549 -14.05 -5.76 16.13
C LYS A 549 -15.28 -5.53 15.26
N LYS A 550 -16.31 -4.91 15.83
CA LYS A 550 -17.61 -4.65 15.20
C LYS A 550 -18.09 -3.22 15.52
N GLY A 551 -18.97 -2.67 14.69
CA GLY A 551 -19.51 -1.33 14.83
C GLY A 551 -18.44 -0.24 14.74
N TRP A 552 -18.72 0.91 15.37
CA TRP A 552 -17.78 2.03 15.44
C TRP A 552 -16.55 1.68 16.29
N GLN A 553 -15.36 1.94 15.75
CA GLN A 553 -14.09 1.67 16.40
C GLN A 553 -13.14 2.88 16.28
N LYS A 554 -12.51 3.21 17.41
CA LYS A 554 -11.48 4.24 17.53
C LYS A 554 -10.14 3.65 17.08
N VAL A 555 -9.79 3.83 15.81
CA VAL A 555 -8.52 3.32 15.27
C VAL A 555 -7.40 4.29 15.61
N LYS A 556 -6.25 3.71 15.98
CA LYS A 556 -5.03 4.41 16.38
C LYS A 556 -3.87 3.96 15.51
N TRP A 557 -2.91 4.84 15.29
CA TRP A 557 -1.61 4.47 14.75
C TRP A 557 -0.87 3.50 15.70
N PRO A 558 0.16 2.77 15.23
CA PRO A 558 1.05 1.99 16.10
C PRO A 558 1.70 2.79 17.24
N SER A 559 1.86 4.11 17.07
CA SER A 559 2.32 5.06 18.09
C SER A 559 1.26 5.42 19.15
N GLY A 560 0.03 4.91 19.05
CA GLY A 560 -1.07 5.24 19.94
C GLY A 560 -1.85 6.52 19.59
N LYS A 561 -1.31 7.40 18.71
CA LYS A 561 -2.00 8.60 18.22
C LYS A 561 -3.31 8.22 17.52
N PHE A 562 -4.38 8.97 17.77
CA PHE A 562 -5.66 8.78 17.10
C PHE A 562 -5.52 8.94 15.58
N LEU A 563 -6.03 7.97 14.82
CA LEU A 563 -6.06 8.01 13.35
C LEU A 563 -7.44 8.49 12.87
N GLY A 564 -8.50 7.87 13.37
CA GLY A 564 -9.88 8.21 13.00
C GLY A 564 -10.89 7.18 13.49
N TRP A 565 -12.16 7.45 13.17
CA TRP A 565 -13.26 6.51 13.36
C TRP A 565 -13.44 5.64 12.13
N PHE A 566 -13.66 4.35 12.36
CA PHE A 566 -13.87 3.33 11.33
C PHE A 566 -15.11 2.53 11.73
N TYR A 567 -15.90 2.07 10.76
CA TYR A 567 -17.05 1.21 11.02
C TYR A 567 -16.76 -0.22 10.53
N PHE A 568 -16.73 -1.17 11.46
CA PHE A 568 -16.48 -2.59 11.23
C PHE A 568 -17.79 -3.38 11.13
N ARG A 569 -17.94 -4.17 10.07
CA ARG A 569 -19.09 -5.08 9.87
C ARG A 569 -18.91 -6.37 10.67
N ASP A 570 -19.96 -7.18 10.77
CA ASP A 570 -19.94 -8.45 11.51
C ASP A 570 -18.89 -9.47 11.06
N ASN A 571 -18.46 -9.42 9.79
CA ASN A 571 -17.37 -10.24 9.26
C ASN A 571 -15.97 -9.77 9.68
N GLY A 572 -15.87 -8.70 10.48
CA GLY A 572 -14.63 -8.10 10.96
C GLY A 572 -13.89 -7.24 9.93
N ASP A 573 -14.53 -6.89 8.81
CA ASP A 573 -13.99 -5.97 7.81
C ASP A 573 -14.69 -4.61 7.88
N HIS A 574 -13.92 -3.53 7.88
CA HIS A 574 -14.47 -2.17 7.81
C HIS A 574 -14.85 -1.73 6.37
N TYR A 575 -15.65 -0.66 6.30
CA TYR A 575 -15.91 0.07 5.05
C TYR A 575 -14.66 0.79 4.55
N ILE A 576 -14.54 0.92 3.22
CA ILE A 576 -13.53 1.68 2.48
C ILE A 576 -14.20 2.24 1.22
N LYS A 577 -13.73 3.40 0.72
CA LYS A 577 -14.09 3.98 -0.59
C LYS A 577 -15.59 3.95 -0.88
N ARG A 578 -16.43 4.40 0.06
CA ARG A 578 -17.90 4.41 -0.14
C ARG A 578 -18.67 5.38 0.75
N TRP A 579 -19.82 5.77 0.23
CA TRP A 579 -20.91 6.36 0.98
C TRP A 579 -21.70 5.31 1.76
N VAL A 580 -22.20 5.70 2.93
CA VAL A 580 -23.13 4.96 3.78
C VAL A 580 -24.11 5.99 4.35
N GLY A 581 -25.30 6.10 3.76
CA GLY A 581 -26.21 7.21 4.02
C GLY A 581 -25.54 8.56 3.72
N ASN A 582 -25.63 9.51 4.66
CA ASN A 582 -24.97 10.82 4.56
C ASN A 582 -23.49 10.81 5.00
N GLN A 583 -22.86 9.66 5.22
CA GLN A 583 -21.45 9.55 5.66
C GLN A 583 -20.58 8.96 4.55
N TYR A 584 -19.29 9.35 4.50
CA TYR A 584 -18.31 8.78 3.57
C TYR A 584 -17.14 8.14 4.33
N PHE A 585 -16.64 7.00 3.83
CA PHE A 585 -15.42 6.35 4.31
C PHE A 585 -14.36 6.38 3.22
N ASP A 586 -13.19 6.92 3.57
CA ASP A 586 -12.09 7.17 2.63
C ASP A 586 -11.36 5.90 2.15
N GLU A 587 -10.25 6.09 1.43
CA GLU A 587 -9.44 5.00 0.86
C GLU A 587 -8.90 4.01 1.88
N ILE A 588 -8.57 4.50 3.08
CA ILE A 588 -8.07 3.65 4.17
C ILE A 588 -9.21 3.12 5.05
N GLY A 589 -10.41 3.70 4.95
CA GLY A 589 -11.62 3.32 5.70
C GLY A 589 -11.95 4.23 6.88
N LYS A 590 -11.28 5.38 6.97
CA LYS A 590 -11.56 6.40 7.97
C LYS A 590 -12.81 7.20 7.56
N LEU A 591 -13.66 7.48 8.55
CA LEU A 591 -14.82 8.37 8.41
C LEU A 591 -14.36 9.77 7.99
N ALA A 592 -14.98 10.30 6.94
CA ALA A 592 -14.77 11.65 6.46
C ALA A 592 -15.17 12.69 7.51
N SER A 593 -14.38 13.76 7.58
CA SER A 593 -14.47 14.80 8.61
C SER A 593 -13.87 16.08 8.06
N GLY A 594 -14.55 17.22 8.23
CA GLY A 594 -14.18 18.49 7.63
C GLY A 594 -14.33 18.50 6.10
N ILE A 595 -13.58 19.36 5.42
CA ILE A 595 -13.62 19.48 3.96
C ILE A 595 -12.92 18.27 3.32
N LYS A 596 -13.62 17.60 2.39
CA LYS A 596 -13.10 16.46 1.62
C LYS A 596 -13.59 16.47 0.19
N THR A 597 -12.70 16.14 -0.74
CA THR A 597 -13.04 15.86 -2.15
C THR A 597 -13.27 14.36 -2.31
N VAL A 598 -14.40 14.01 -2.92
CA VAL A 598 -14.84 12.64 -3.22
C VAL A 598 -15.34 12.64 -4.66
N ASP A 599 -14.76 11.79 -5.51
CA ASP A 599 -15.13 11.65 -6.93
C ASP A 599 -15.16 12.99 -7.69
N GLY A 600 -14.17 13.85 -7.45
CA GLY A 600 -14.03 15.18 -8.05
C GLY A 600 -14.91 16.28 -7.44
N LYS A 601 -15.88 15.94 -6.59
CA LYS A 601 -16.75 16.90 -5.88
C LYS A 601 -16.24 17.18 -4.47
N THR A 602 -16.27 18.44 -4.04
CA THR A 602 -15.86 18.84 -2.69
C THR A 602 -17.07 19.00 -1.78
N TYR A 603 -16.99 18.40 -0.58
CA TYR A 603 -18.03 18.36 0.43
C TYR A 603 -17.49 18.84 1.78
N PHE A 604 -18.38 19.26 2.67
CA PHE A 604 -18.04 19.50 4.08
C PHE A 604 -18.76 18.48 4.96
N PHE A 605 -18.00 17.68 5.70
CA PHE A 605 -18.50 16.74 6.69
C PHE A 605 -18.37 17.35 8.09
N GLU A 606 -19.32 17.05 8.98
CA GLU A 606 -19.19 17.31 10.42
C GLU A 606 -17.81 16.87 10.92
N ILE A 607 -17.26 17.55 11.92
CA ILE A 607 -15.91 17.28 12.40
C ILE A 607 -15.93 16.20 13.49
N SER A 608 -15.27 15.07 13.21
CA SER A 608 -14.97 14.02 14.18
C SER A 608 -13.78 14.41 15.05
N ASP A 609 -13.89 14.10 16.34
CA ASP A 609 -12.80 14.22 17.30
C ASP A 609 -12.42 12.83 17.87
N ALA A 610 -11.48 12.77 18.81
CA ALA A 610 -11.01 11.51 19.37
C ALA A 610 -12.07 10.77 20.22
N ASN A 611 -13.10 11.45 20.69
CA ASN A 611 -14.17 10.95 21.57
C ASN A 611 -15.50 10.78 20.82
N THR A 612 -15.79 11.63 19.83
CA THR A 612 -17.06 11.65 19.10
C THR A 612 -16.88 11.40 17.60
N HIS A 613 -17.66 10.48 17.03
CA HIS A 613 -17.76 10.31 15.58
C HIS A 613 -18.87 11.22 15.01
N ARG A 614 -18.46 12.33 14.39
CA ARG A 614 -19.35 13.21 13.62
C ARG A 614 -18.79 13.27 12.22
N GLY A 615 -19.61 13.02 11.22
CA GLY A 615 -19.13 12.79 9.86
C GLY A 615 -20.25 12.61 8.86
N LYS A 616 -21.44 13.18 9.14
CA LYS A 616 -22.47 13.39 8.14
C LYS A 616 -22.06 14.58 7.28
N VAL A 617 -22.36 14.52 5.99
CA VAL A 617 -22.22 15.65 5.08
C VAL A 617 -23.27 16.70 5.39
N PHE A 618 -22.87 17.98 5.42
CA PHE A 618 -23.81 19.10 5.50
C PHE A 618 -24.57 19.25 4.16
N LYS A 619 -25.83 19.69 4.22
CA LYS A 619 -26.70 19.92 3.06
C LYS A 619 -27.60 21.13 3.30
N ASN A 620 -27.90 21.89 2.25
CA ASN A 620 -28.73 23.10 2.27
C ASN A 620 -28.40 24.11 3.38
N THR A 621 -27.13 24.29 3.74
CA THR A 621 -26.76 25.05 4.94
C THR A 621 -25.44 25.82 4.83
N MET A 622 -25.37 26.94 5.54
CA MET A 622 -24.19 27.80 5.64
C MET A 622 -23.34 27.38 6.84
N ILE A 623 -22.05 27.15 6.62
CA ILE A 623 -21.13 26.52 7.58
C ILE A 623 -20.02 27.53 7.90
N LYS A 624 -19.84 27.88 9.18
CA LYS A 624 -18.70 28.67 9.64
C LYS A 624 -17.59 27.74 10.14
N TYR A 625 -16.41 27.82 9.53
CA TYR A 625 -15.24 27.04 9.93
C TYR A 625 -13.95 27.83 9.69
N ASN A 626 -13.02 27.82 10.67
CA ASN A 626 -11.78 28.62 10.66
C ASN A 626 -11.99 30.08 10.22
N ASN A 627 -13.01 30.72 10.82
CA ASN A 627 -13.53 32.05 10.52
C ASN A 627 -13.92 32.33 9.05
N LYS A 628 -14.10 31.29 8.23
CA LYS A 628 -14.57 31.36 6.84
C LYS A 628 -15.98 30.75 6.74
N TRP A 629 -16.74 31.23 5.77
CA TRP A 629 -18.09 30.72 5.48
C TRP A 629 -18.08 29.88 4.21
N TYR A 630 -18.77 28.75 4.25
CA TYR A 630 -18.99 27.81 3.14
C TYR A 630 -20.49 27.58 3.01
N TYR A 631 -20.99 27.24 1.82
CA TYR A 631 -22.37 26.78 1.64
C TYR A 631 -22.37 25.39 1.03
N ALA A 632 -23.12 24.47 1.66
CA ALA A 632 -23.38 23.15 1.12
C ALA A 632 -24.75 23.13 0.45
N GLU A 633 -24.78 22.75 -0.82
CA GLU A 633 -25.96 22.62 -1.66
C GLU A 633 -26.86 21.44 -1.23
N SER A 634 -27.91 21.15 -1.99
CA SER A 634 -28.87 20.08 -1.70
C SER A 634 -28.29 18.66 -1.80
N ASP A 635 -27.34 18.44 -2.71
CA ASP A 635 -26.56 17.18 -2.78
C ASP A 635 -25.41 17.14 -1.75
N GLY A 636 -25.10 18.28 -1.12
CA GLY A 636 -24.03 18.48 -0.14
C GLY A 636 -22.72 18.98 -0.73
N GLN A 637 -22.63 19.16 -2.04
CA GLN A 637 -21.47 19.77 -2.68
C GLN A 637 -21.30 21.22 -2.22
N LEU A 638 -20.05 21.65 -2.02
CA LEU A 638 -19.75 23.05 -1.71
C LEU A 638 -19.79 23.91 -2.96
N SER A 639 -20.53 25.03 -2.89
CA SER A 639 -20.60 26.02 -3.97
C SER A 639 -19.21 26.59 -4.28
N ASN A 640 -18.87 26.75 -5.56
CA ASN A 640 -17.52 27.17 -5.95
C ASN A 640 -17.48 28.07 -7.19
N ASN A 641 -16.79 29.21 -7.05
CA ASN A 641 -16.60 30.22 -8.10
C ASN A 641 -17.92 30.70 -8.73
N GLU A 642 -18.93 30.91 -7.89
CA GLU A 642 -20.31 31.15 -8.33
C GLU A 642 -21.15 31.98 -7.34
N TRP A 643 -22.27 32.50 -7.84
CA TRP A 643 -23.26 33.26 -7.08
C TRP A 643 -24.39 32.34 -6.59
N ARG A 644 -24.72 32.40 -5.30
CA ARG A 644 -25.84 31.65 -4.71
C ARG A 644 -26.79 32.56 -3.93
N LYS A 645 -28.09 32.30 -4.04
CA LYS A 645 -29.14 33.04 -3.32
C LYS A 645 -29.60 32.20 -2.12
N ILE A 646 -29.27 32.66 -0.92
CA ILE A 646 -29.49 31.93 0.34
C ILE A 646 -30.32 32.84 1.25
N ASN A 647 -31.47 32.36 1.71
CA ASN A 647 -32.40 33.11 2.57
C ASN A 647 -32.68 34.54 2.06
N GLY A 648 -33.01 34.65 0.77
CA GLY A 648 -33.29 35.91 0.07
C GLY A 648 -32.08 36.74 -0.36
N ASN A 649 -30.92 36.56 0.28
CA ASN A 649 -29.70 37.34 0.05
C ASN A 649 -28.79 36.65 -0.97
N TRP A 650 -28.02 37.42 -1.74
CA TRP A 650 -27.00 36.87 -2.65
C TRP A 650 -25.64 36.82 -1.97
N TYR A 651 -24.90 35.74 -2.24
CA TYR A 651 -23.54 35.48 -1.76
C TYR A 651 -22.69 35.04 -2.96
N TYR A 652 -21.39 35.36 -2.93
CA TYR A 652 -20.43 34.88 -3.93
C TYR A 652 -19.39 33.98 -3.29
N PHE A 653 -19.28 32.75 -3.77
CA PHE A 653 -18.30 31.78 -3.30
C PHE A 653 -17.13 31.72 -4.26
N LYS A 654 -15.90 31.91 -3.79
CA LYS A 654 -14.67 31.77 -4.57
C LYS A 654 -13.74 30.81 -3.85
N ASN A 655 -13.23 29.81 -4.56
CA ASN A 655 -12.46 28.70 -3.97
C ASN A 655 -13.18 28.10 -2.74
N PHE A 656 -14.46 27.76 -2.91
CA PHE A 656 -15.41 27.27 -1.90
C PHE A 656 -15.79 28.23 -0.75
N VAL A 657 -15.17 29.40 -0.65
CA VAL A 657 -15.35 30.33 0.48
C VAL A 657 -16.21 31.53 0.09
N SER A 658 -17.24 31.84 0.87
CA SER A 658 -18.03 33.07 0.73
C SER A 658 -17.10 34.27 0.86
N GLN A 659 -17.09 35.12 -0.16
CA GLN A 659 -16.36 36.37 -0.13
C GLN A 659 -17.11 37.37 0.77
N THR A 660 -16.36 38.11 1.59
CA THR A 660 -16.88 39.10 2.55
C THR A 660 -16.05 40.38 2.45
N SER A 661 -16.63 41.50 2.90
CA SER A 661 -15.99 42.82 2.94
C SER A 661 -15.24 43.21 1.65
N THR A 662 -15.86 42.96 0.49
CA THR A 662 -15.24 43.19 -0.82
C THR A 662 -16.25 43.54 -1.90
N PHE A 663 -15.81 44.15 -2.99
CA PHE A 663 -16.65 44.49 -4.13
C PHE A 663 -16.70 43.35 -5.14
N ALA A 664 -17.86 43.17 -5.78
CA ALA A 664 -18.05 42.19 -6.84
C ALA A 664 -19.08 42.66 -7.88
N TRP A 665 -18.92 42.16 -9.11
CA TRP A 665 -19.92 42.28 -10.18
C TRP A 665 -20.82 41.03 -10.17
N LYS A 666 -22.13 41.26 -10.22
CA LYS A 666 -23.13 40.21 -10.36
C LYS A 666 -23.95 40.47 -11.63
N GLY A 667 -23.48 39.96 -12.76
CA GLY A 667 -23.90 40.47 -14.07
C GLY A 667 -23.55 41.96 -14.15
N ASP A 668 -24.47 42.78 -14.67
CA ASP A 668 -24.28 44.22 -14.84
C ASP A 668 -24.45 45.03 -13.54
N THR A 669 -24.68 44.37 -12.40
CA THR A 669 -24.85 45.04 -11.09
C THR A 669 -23.54 45.00 -10.29
N TYR A 670 -22.95 46.16 -10.04
CA TYR A 670 -21.84 46.32 -9.09
C TYR A 670 -22.34 46.46 -7.66
N GLY A 671 -21.76 45.72 -6.72
CA GLY A 671 -22.18 45.72 -5.32
C GLY A 671 -21.06 45.38 -4.34
N TRP A 672 -21.38 45.51 -3.06
CA TRP A 672 -20.51 45.23 -1.92
C TRP A 672 -20.99 43.99 -1.18
N LEU A 673 -20.11 43.02 -0.95
CA LEU A 673 -20.36 41.91 -0.05
C LEU A 673 -20.02 42.38 1.38
N ASP A 674 -20.99 42.32 2.29
CA ASP A 674 -20.81 42.78 3.68
C ASP A 674 -19.90 41.83 4.50
N GLU A 675 -19.75 42.12 5.79
CA GLU A 675 -18.94 41.32 6.72
C GLU A 675 -19.47 39.88 6.88
N GLN A 676 -20.75 39.67 6.59
CA GLN A 676 -21.43 38.37 6.58
C GLN A 676 -21.49 37.75 5.16
N GLY A 677 -20.98 38.44 4.14
CA GLY A 677 -20.96 38.02 2.73
C GLY A 677 -22.22 38.32 1.93
N LYS A 678 -23.17 39.09 2.48
CA LYS A 678 -24.40 39.46 1.75
C LYS A 678 -24.12 40.55 0.76
N PHE A 679 -24.56 40.36 -0.48
CA PHE A 679 -24.46 41.33 -1.55
C PHE A 679 -25.44 42.49 -1.36
N CYS A 680 -24.88 43.67 -1.15
CA CYS A 680 -25.56 44.93 -0.94
C CYS A 680 -25.32 45.88 -2.12
N THR A 681 -26.33 46.68 -2.45
CA THR A 681 -26.27 47.74 -3.47
C THR A 681 -26.83 49.04 -2.90
N GLY A 682 -26.44 50.19 -3.45
CA GLY A 682 -26.87 51.49 -2.95
C GLY A 682 -26.35 51.79 -1.53
N TRP A 683 -27.25 52.16 -0.61
CA TRP A 683 -26.92 52.55 0.77
C TRP A 683 -26.49 51.35 1.63
N VAL A 684 -25.24 51.38 2.12
CA VAL A 684 -24.68 50.40 3.05
C VAL A 684 -24.47 51.06 4.42
N VAL A 685 -25.16 50.55 5.44
CA VAL A 685 -25.06 51.03 6.84
C VAL A 685 -24.00 50.21 7.55
N LEU A 686 -22.89 50.84 7.97
CA LEU A 686 -21.82 50.18 8.74
C LEU A 686 -22.01 50.34 10.24
N SER A 687 -22.58 51.46 10.69
CA SER A 687 -23.00 51.65 12.08
C SER A 687 -24.27 52.49 12.13
N ASN A 688 -25.37 51.86 12.56
CA ASN A 688 -26.68 52.50 12.60
C ASN A 688 -26.78 53.55 13.71
N SER A 689 -26.17 53.30 14.88
CA SER A 689 -26.15 54.20 16.02
C SER A 689 -25.30 55.46 15.76
N GLU A 690 -24.15 55.29 15.10
CA GLU A 690 -23.26 56.41 14.74
C GLU A 690 -23.65 57.10 13.42
N ASN A 691 -24.72 56.64 12.75
CA ASN A 691 -25.15 57.13 11.44
C ASN A 691 -24.04 57.09 10.37
N LYS A 692 -23.20 56.04 10.41
CA LYS A 692 -22.13 55.78 9.44
C LYS A 692 -22.67 54.97 8.27
N VAL A 693 -22.99 55.66 7.18
CA VAL A 693 -23.53 55.09 5.94
C VAL A 693 -22.60 55.43 4.78
N ARG A 694 -22.44 54.50 3.85
CA ARG A 694 -21.75 54.68 2.56
C ARG A 694 -22.72 54.38 1.41
N TYR A 695 -22.38 54.78 0.20
CA TYR A 695 -23.16 54.44 -1.00
C TYR A 695 -22.27 53.78 -2.05
N VAL A 696 -22.65 52.59 -2.54
CA VAL A 696 -21.94 51.89 -3.61
C VAL A 696 -22.08 52.68 -4.92
N ASN A 697 -20.97 53.03 -5.56
CA ASN A 697 -21.00 53.69 -6.86
C ASN A 697 -21.42 52.68 -7.94
N PRO A 698 -22.63 52.79 -8.55
CA PRO A 698 -23.16 51.78 -9.47
C PRO A 698 -22.36 51.70 -10.78
N LYS A 699 -21.52 52.70 -11.09
CA LYS A 699 -20.65 52.70 -12.28
C LYS A 699 -19.38 51.86 -12.11
N GLY A 700 -19.16 51.25 -10.95
CA GLY A 700 -17.95 50.49 -10.64
C GLY A 700 -16.76 51.38 -10.27
N ASN A 701 -16.70 51.84 -9.03
CA ASN A 701 -15.47 52.40 -8.42
C ASN A 701 -15.57 52.38 -6.88
N GLY A 702 -15.88 51.23 -6.30
CA GLY A 702 -16.10 51.08 -4.86
C GLY A 702 -17.28 51.91 -4.32
N PHE A 703 -17.09 52.56 -3.16
CA PHE A 703 -18.02 53.53 -2.59
C PHE A 703 -17.71 54.95 -3.09
N TYR A 704 -18.71 55.84 -3.17
CA TYR A 704 -18.43 57.28 -3.36
C TYR A 704 -17.56 57.81 -2.21
N LYS A 705 -16.47 58.51 -2.55
CA LYS A 705 -15.43 58.96 -1.62
C LYS A 705 -14.91 60.33 -2.05
N ASP A 706 -14.73 61.24 -1.10
CA ASP A 706 -14.21 62.61 -1.30
C ASP A 706 -14.90 63.35 -2.48
N THR A 707 -16.22 63.23 -2.57
CA THR A 707 -16.99 63.65 -3.75
C THR A 707 -18.47 63.90 -3.43
N SER A 708 -19.25 64.33 -4.44
CA SER A 708 -20.71 64.42 -4.36
C SER A 708 -21.37 63.60 -5.46
N ALA A 709 -22.53 63.01 -5.18
CA ALA A 709 -23.32 62.24 -6.15
C ALA A 709 -24.81 62.57 -6.03
N VAL A 710 -25.51 62.60 -7.16
CA VAL A 710 -26.97 62.67 -7.18
C VAL A 710 -27.52 61.25 -7.10
N ILE A 711 -28.30 60.97 -6.06
CA ILE A 711 -28.91 59.69 -5.74
C ILE A 711 -30.39 59.97 -5.48
N ASP A 712 -31.29 59.29 -6.20
CA ASP A 712 -32.74 59.45 -6.09
C ASP A 712 -33.22 60.91 -6.18
N GLY A 713 -32.53 61.72 -7.00
CA GLY A 713 -32.81 63.14 -7.22
C GLY A 713 -32.17 64.11 -6.22
N LEU A 714 -31.56 63.61 -5.12
CA LEU A 714 -30.89 64.43 -4.11
C LEU A 714 -29.37 64.34 -4.24
N ARG A 715 -28.66 65.46 -4.07
CA ARG A 715 -27.19 65.51 -4.06
C ARG A 715 -26.66 65.26 -2.65
N TYR A 716 -25.96 64.15 -2.49
CA TYR A 716 -25.25 63.77 -1.26
C TYR A 716 -23.76 64.04 -1.39
N TYR A 717 -23.10 64.28 -0.25
CA TYR A 717 -21.67 64.49 -0.13
C TYR A 717 -21.03 63.38 0.70
N PHE A 718 -19.84 62.95 0.31
CA PHE A 718 -19.11 61.84 0.92
C PHE A 718 -17.70 62.26 1.31
N ASP A 719 -17.29 61.91 2.53
CA ASP A 719 -15.98 62.29 3.08
C ASP A 719 -14.81 61.45 2.51
N LYS A 720 -13.60 61.76 2.95
CA LYS A 720 -12.36 61.01 2.61
C LYS A 720 -12.35 59.55 3.06
N LYS A 721 -13.29 59.14 3.93
CA LYS A 721 -13.52 57.78 4.41
C LYS A 721 -14.78 57.14 3.78
N ALA A 722 -15.31 57.74 2.72
CA ALA A 722 -16.50 57.37 1.95
C ALA A 722 -17.84 57.43 2.72
N TYR A 723 -17.88 58.02 3.92
CA TYR A 723 -19.11 58.18 4.69
C TYR A 723 -19.92 59.36 4.21
N ARG A 724 -21.25 59.22 4.17
CA ARG A 724 -22.20 60.32 3.93
C ARG A 724 -22.00 61.42 4.97
N ILE A 725 -21.81 62.65 4.52
CA ILE A 725 -21.73 63.82 5.38
C ILE A 725 -23.14 64.19 5.85
N ASN A 726 -23.37 64.13 7.17
CA ASN A 726 -24.68 64.32 7.80
C ASN A 726 -24.92 65.74 8.34
N ASP A 727 -24.02 66.70 8.04
CA ASP A 727 -24.17 68.13 8.35
C ASP A 727 -23.41 68.96 7.29
N LEU A 728 -24.13 69.78 6.53
CA LEU A 728 -23.58 70.66 5.51
C LEU A 728 -23.87 72.15 5.81
N THR A 729 -24.27 72.47 7.05
CA THR A 729 -24.64 73.84 7.48
C THR A 729 -23.48 74.84 7.46
N SER A 730 -22.24 74.37 7.31
CA SER A 730 -21.06 75.21 7.03
C SER A 730 -20.98 75.63 5.56
N VAL A 731 -21.43 74.78 4.64
CA VAL A 731 -21.32 74.93 3.17
C VAL A 731 -22.56 75.61 2.60
N TYR A 732 -23.75 75.14 2.97
CA TYR A 732 -25.02 75.70 2.55
C TYR A 732 -25.53 76.66 3.62
N LYS A 733 -25.87 77.89 3.21
CA LYS A 733 -26.51 78.91 4.04
C LYS A 733 -27.92 79.15 3.53
N GLY A 734 -28.77 79.69 4.41
CA GLY A 734 -30.18 79.91 4.11
C GLY A 734 -30.40 80.97 3.00
N PRO A 735 -31.64 81.08 2.48
CA PRO A 735 -32.87 80.44 2.96
C PRO A 735 -32.92 78.92 2.73
N TYR A 736 -33.72 78.23 3.53
CA TYR A 736 -33.84 76.77 3.52
C TYR A 736 -35.27 76.32 3.17
N TYR A 737 -35.40 75.07 2.75
CA TYR A 737 -36.67 74.34 2.69
C TYR A 737 -36.68 73.27 3.79
N VAL A 738 -37.77 73.11 4.52
CA VAL A 738 -37.87 72.18 5.66
C VAL A 738 -38.92 71.12 5.37
N GLU A 739 -38.59 69.86 5.65
CA GLU A 739 -39.53 68.74 5.65
C GLU A 739 -39.61 68.09 7.03
N VAL A 740 -40.80 67.64 7.42
CA VAL A 740 -41.04 66.85 8.62
C VAL A 740 -41.79 65.58 8.22
N ASP A 741 -41.10 64.44 8.31
CA ASP A 741 -41.70 63.11 8.17
C ASP A 741 -42.21 62.66 9.54
N GLN A 742 -43.52 62.71 9.71
CA GLN A 742 -44.21 62.29 10.92
C GLN A 742 -44.03 60.79 11.20
N THR A 743 -44.00 59.95 10.15
CA THR A 743 -43.90 58.48 10.25
C THR A 743 -42.56 58.05 10.84
N ASN A 744 -41.47 58.75 10.50
CA ASN A 744 -40.12 58.43 11.01
C ASN A 744 -39.62 59.38 12.11
N GLY A 745 -40.38 60.40 12.50
CA GLY A 745 -39.99 61.36 13.54
C GLY A 745 -38.67 62.07 13.21
N VAL A 746 -38.54 62.56 11.98
CA VAL A 746 -37.34 63.24 11.47
C VAL A 746 -37.72 64.50 10.69
N MET A 747 -37.02 65.60 11.00
CA MET A 747 -37.05 66.84 10.23
C MET A 747 -35.80 66.90 9.36
N THR A 748 -35.95 67.13 8.07
CA THR A 748 -34.83 67.32 7.13
C THR A 748 -34.84 68.76 6.64
N ILE A 749 -33.73 69.45 6.87
CA ILE A 749 -33.45 70.77 6.32
C ILE A 749 -32.74 70.57 4.98
N TYR A 750 -33.25 71.20 3.92
CA TYR A 750 -32.64 71.25 2.60
C TYR A 750 -32.24 72.69 2.26
N ASP A 751 -31.40 72.83 1.24
CA ASP A 751 -31.22 74.10 0.55
C ASP A 751 -32.55 74.64 -0.02
N GLN A 752 -32.60 75.91 -0.42
CA GLN A 752 -33.82 76.53 -0.95
C GLN A 752 -34.44 75.77 -2.14
N SER A 753 -33.63 75.11 -2.98
CA SER A 753 -34.11 74.37 -4.16
C SER A 753 -34.61 72.96 -3.85
N ARG A 754 -34.46 72.47 -2.60
CA ARG A 754 -34.81 71.10 -2.19
C ARG A 754 -34.06 70.04 -3.02
N THR A 755 -32.79 70.29 -3.33
CA THR A 755 -31.91 69.35 -4.07
C THR A 755 -30.77 68.80 -3.22
N VAL A 756 -30.39 69.48 -2.13
CA VAL A 756 -29.33 69.07 -1.20
C VAL A 756 -29.93 68.98 0.21
N PRO A 757 -29.98 67.80 0.84
CA PRO A 757 -30.29 67.71 2.26
C PRO A 757 -29.09 68.23 3.06
N VAL A 758 -29.28 69.27 3.85
CA VAL A 758 -28.25 70.01 4.60
C VAL A 758 -28.07 69.50 6.02
N LYS A 759 -29.18 69.20 6.72
CA LYS A 759 -29.17 68.75 8.12
C LYS A 759 -30.38 67.88 8.45
N SER A 760 -30.19 66.84 9.24
CA SER A 760 -31.27 66.08 9.90
C SER A 760 -31.44 66.48 11.36
N ILE A 761 -32.67 66.62 11.82
CA ILE A 761 -33.07 66.90 13.20
C ILE A 761 -34.04 65.80 13.66
N ARG A 762 -33.87 65.25 14.87
CA ARG A 762 -34.86 64.33 15.46
C ARG A 762 -36.05 65.14 15.96
N VAL A 763 -37.28 64.71 15.65
CA VAL A 763 -38.48 65.40 16.14
C VAL A 763 -39.51 64.46 16.74
N SER A 764 -40.32 65.00 17.65
CA SER A 764 -41.54 64.40 18.17
C SER A 764 -42.73 65.24 17.78
N VAL A 765 -43.61 64.64 16.98
CA VAL A 765 -44.87 65.23 16.51
C VAL A 765 -46.02 64.97 17.50
N GLY A 766 -47.21 65.44 17.14
CA GLY A 766 -48.45 65.22 17.88
C GLY A 766 -48.74 63.74 18.09
N LYS A 767 -49.09 63.35 19.33
CA LYS A 767 -49.61 62.00 19.62
C LYS A 767 -51.04 61.84 19.06
N PRO A 768 -51.54 60.60 18.89
CA PRO A 768 -52.94 60.36 18.50
C PRO A 768 -53.96 61.14 19.33
N GLY A 769 -54.96 61.71 18.67
CA GLY A 769 -55.96 62.63 19.23
C GLY A 769 -55.50 64.09 19.35
N THR A 770 -54.22 64.38 19.10
CA THR A 770 -53.65 65.73 19.02
C THR A 770 -52.50 65.78 18.01
N GLU A 771 -52.79 65.32 16.80
CA GLU A 771 -51.87 65.16 15.69
C GLU A 771 -51.24 66.50 15.25
N THR A 772 -50.01 66.46 14.72
CA THR A 772 -49.47 67.63 14.01
C THR A 772 -50.15 67.72 12.64
N PRO A 773 -50.66 68.89 12.22
CA PRO A 773 -51.31 69.04 10.91
C PRO A 773 -50.35 68.79 9.74
N ASP A 774 -50.76 67.95 8.79
CA ASP A 774 -50.08 67.80 7.49
C ASP A 774 -50.36 69.03 6.60
N GLY A 775 -49.39 69.39 5.75
CA GLY A 775 -49.52 70.52 4.83
C GLY A 775 -48.20 71.21 4.51
N THR A 776 -48.30 72.36 3.81
CA THR A 776 -47.16 73.24 3.53
C THR A 776 -47.42 74.61 4.13
N PHE A 777 -46.50 75.08 4.99
CA PHE A 777 -46.65 76.27 5.83
C PHE A 777 -45.38 77.12 5.79
N VAL A 778 -45.39 78.26 6.49
CA VAL A 778 -44.22 79.17 6.60
C VAL A 778 -43.74 79.22 8.06
N LEU A 779 -42.44 79.06 8.28
CA LEU A 779 -41.83 79.22 9.60
C LEU A 779 -41.62 80.71 9.93
N ARG A 780 -42.06 81.14 11.11
CA ARG A 780 -41.83 82.48 11.64
C ARG A 780 -41.20 82.41 13.03
N ARG A 781 -40.14 83.18 13.26
CA ARG A 781 -39.53 83.31 14.58
C ARG A 781 -40.55 83.87 15.58
N SER A 782 -40.65 83.24 16.76
CA SER A 782 -41.50 83.69 17.88
C SER A 782 -40.61 84.02 19.10
N GLY A 783 -40.99 83.64 20.32
CA GLY A 783 -40.23 83.91 21.54
C GLY A 783 -39.09 82.92 21.81
N ARG A 784 -38.04 83.38 22.53
CA ARG A 784 -37.03 82.49 23.15
C ARG A 784 -37.69 81.52 24.14
N TRP A 785 -38.61 82.01 24.95
CA TRP A 785 -39.52 81.19 25.75
C TRP A 785 -40.89 81.28 25.12
N GLN A 786 -41.36 80.16 24.57
CA GLN A 786 -42.67 80.04 23.96
C GLN A 786 -43.63 79.41 24.97
N SER A 787 -44.71 80.12 25.27
CA SER A 787 -45.85 79.55 26.01
C SER A 787 -46.58 78.55 25.11
N LEU A 788 -47.00 77.43 25.69
CA LEU A 788 -47.59 76.28 25.00
C LEU A 788 -48.95 75.91 25.64
N MET A 789 -49.52 74.77 25.27
CA MET A 789 -50.74 74.25 25.90
C MET A 789 -50.48 73.92 27.38
N GLY A 790 -51.31 74.47 28.28
CA GLY A 790 -51.16 74.36 29.73
C GLY A 790 -50.03 75.25 30.30
N PRO A 791 -49.71 75.15 31.60
CA PRO A 791 -48.58 75.85 32.20
C PRO A 791 -47.25 75.18 31.79
N SER A 792 -46.88 75.31 30.51
CA SER A 792 -45.67 74.73 29.95
C SER A 792 -44.97 75.66 28.96
N TRP A 793 -43.64 75.57 28.93
CA TRP A 793 -42.75 76.47 28.21
C TRP A 793 -41.75 75.69 27.37
N GLY A 794 -41.62 76.04 26.10
CA GLY A 794 -40.58 75.53 25.20
C GLY A 794 -39.52 76.58 24.91
N GLN A 795 -38.27 76.16 24.74
CA GLN A 795 -37.20 77.05 24.27
C GLN A 795 -37.20 77.16 22.75
N TYR A 796 -36.86 78.36 22.26
CA TYR A 796 -36.67 78.74 20.87
C TYR A 796 -37.87 78.41 19.96
N GLY A 797 -39.02 79.02 20.27
CA GLY A 797 -40.26 78.81 19.53
C GLY A 797 -40.24 79.40 18.11
N THR A 798 -40.45 78.55 17.12
CA THR A 798 -40.66 78.95 15.72
C THR A 798 -42.08 78.57 15.33
N HIS A 799 -42.94 79.55 15.08
CA HIS A 799 -44.34 79.37 14.72
C HIS A 799 -44.44 78.76 13.31
N VAL A 800 -45.21 77.67 13.17
CA VAL A 800 -45.63 77.10 11.88
C VAL A 800 -46.89 77.85 11.44
N GLN A 801 -46.69 78.98 10.76
CA GLN A 801 -47.76 79.93 10.44
C GLN A 801 -48.84 79.27 9.57
N GLY A 802 -50.07 79.23 10.09
CA GLY A 802 -51.23 78.63 9.41
C GLY A 802 -51.46 77.14 9.68
N ALA A 803 -50.62 76.48 10.48
CA ALA A 803 -50.88 75.11 10.90
C ALA A 803 -51.84 75.04 12.09
N GLY A 804 -52.86 74.18 11.98
CA GLY A 804 -53.90 74.00 12.99
C GLY A 804 -54.68 75.30 13.23
N LEU A 805 -55.01 75.60 14.50
CA LEU A 805 -55.63 76.87 14.89
C LEU A 805 -54.60 77.99 15.13
N GLY A 806 -53.42 77.93 14.48
CA GLY A 806 -52.32 78.88 14.71
C GLY A 806 -51.54 78.64 16.01
N GLY A 807 -51.66 77.45 16.60
CA GLY A 807 -51.02 77.06 17.86
C GLY A 807 -49.82 76.11 17.73
N ILE A 808 -49.31 75.88 16.51
CA ILE A 808 -48.29 74.86 16.22
C ILE A 808 -46.91 75.49 16.11
N PHE A 809 -45.97 75.05 16.94
CA PHE A 809 -44.60 75.56 16.97
C PHE A 809 -43.58 74.43 16.80
N VAL A 810 -42.44 74.73 16.17
CA VAL A 810 -41.19 73.99 16.38
C VAL A 810 -40.51 74.56 17.61
N HIS A 811 -40.25 73.76 18.63
CA HIS A 811 -39.65 74.21 19.89
C HIS A 811 -38.92 73.07 20.62
N SER A 812 -38.15 73.38 21.67
CA SER A 812 -37.50 72.36 22.50
C SER A 812 -38.50 71.45 23.21
N VAL A 813 -38.08 70.33 23.78
CA VAL A 813 -38.90 69.64 24.80
C VAL A 813 -39.34 70.64 25.88
N SER A 814 -40.63 70.61 26.23
CA SER A 814 -41.27 71.59 27.09
C SER A 814 -41.06 71.28 28.58
N GLY A 815 -40.73 72.31 29.36
CA GLY A 815 -40.69 72.26 30.82
C GLY A 815 -41.87 72.98 31.48
N SER A 816 -41.97 72.91 32.81
CA SER A 816 -43.03 73.57 33.59
C SER A 816 -42.77 75.07 33.86
N GLN A 817 -41.55 75.56 33.59
CA GLN A 817 -41.12 76.93 33.89
C GLN A 817 -40.24 77.48 32.76
N MET A 818 -40.04 78.80 32.72
CA MET A 818 -39.06 79.45 31.84
C MET A 818 -37.62 79.27 32.35
N ASN A 819 -37.21 78.01 32.56
CA ASN A 819 -35.95 77.60 33.17
C ASN A 819 -35.34 76.42 32.39
N PRO A 820 -34.07 76.46 31.94
CA PRO A 820 -33.40 75.34 31.29
C PRO A 820 -33.45 74.03 32.09
N TYR A 821 -33.42 74.11 33.43
CA TYR A 821 -33.50 72.98 34.36
C TYR A 821 -34.95 72.53 34.67
N SER A 822 -35.90 72.75 33.76
CA SER A 822 -37.31 72.33 33.94
C SER A 822 -37.79 71.25 32.97
N VAL A 823 -36.90 70.70 32.14
CA VAL A 823 -37.20 69.69 31.11
C VAL A 823 -37.21 68.29 31.73
N PRO A 824 -38.36 67.58 31.83
CA PRO A 824 -38.39 66.27 32.46
C PRO A 824 -37.66 65.22 31.62
N SER A 825 -36.82 64.39 32.25
CA SER A 825 -36.09 63.29 31.57
C SER A 825 -37.04 62.31 30.85
N ALA A 826 -38.19 62.03 31.45
CA ALA A 826 -39.25 61.21 30.85
C ALA A 826 -39.83 61.82 29.56
N GLU A 827 -39.99 63.14 29.48
CA GLU A 827 -40.48 63.82 28.27
C GLU A 827 -39.39 63.93 27.21
N TYR A 828 -38.15 64.23 27.62
CA TYR A 828 -37.00 64.30 26.71
C TYR A 828 -36.71 62.96 26.04
N ASN A 829 -36.79 61.85 26.80
CA ASN A 829 -36.58 60.52 26.26
C ASN A 829 -37.67 60.04 25.28
N LYS A 830 -38.81 60.74 25.18
CA LYS A 830 -39.83 60.49 24.14
C LYS A 830 -39.45 61.08 22.78
N LEU A 831 -38.43 61.95 22.69
CA LEU A 831 -37.97 62.55 21.44
C LEU A 831 -37.76 61.48 20.36
N GLY A 832 -38.35 61.70 19.18
CA GLY A 832 -38.33 60.75 18.05
C GLY A 832 -39.57 59.86 17.95
N ASN A 833 -40.47 59.92 18.93
CA ASN A 833 -41.78 59.27 18.88
C ASN A 833 -42.90 60.32 19.03
N PRO A 834 -44.13 60.09 18.54
CA PRO A 834 -45.26 60.99 18.79
C PRO A 834 -45.46 61.23 20.30
N ALA A 835 -45.44 62.49 20.73
CA ALA A 835 -45.37 62.84 22.16
C ALA A 835 -45.91 64.24 22.52
N SER A 836 -46.12 65.13 21.56
CA SER A 836 -46.65 66.47 21.83
C SER A 836 -48.18 66.51 21.72
N HIS A 837 -48.77 67.67 22.04
CA HIS A 837 -50.13 68.01 21.63
C HIS A 837 -50.05 68.94 20.40
N GLY A 838 -49.85 68.37 19.21
CA GLY A 838 -49.75 69.07 17.92
C GLY A 838 -48.41 69.72 17.57
N CYS A 839 -47.65 70.27 18.53
CA CYS A 839 -46.37 70.93 18.24
C CYS A 839 -45.24 69.99 17.79
N ILE A 840 -44.17 70.52 17.18
CA ILE A 840 -43.00 69.74 16.75
C ILE A 840 -41.87 69.95 17.77
N ARG A 841 -41.70 68.98 18.67
CA ARG A 841 -40.67 69.00 19.72
C ARG A 841 -39.32 68.52 19.18
N THR A 842 -38.24 69.18 19.57
CA THR A 842 -36.86 68.80 19.26
C THR A 842 -35.93 69.04 20.48
N CYS A 843 -34.64 68.74 20.37
CA CYS A 843 -33.62 69.12 21.36
C CYS A 843 -33.39 70.64 21.35
N VAL A 844 -32.93 71.23 22.47
CA VAL A 844 -32.73 72.70 22.59
C VAL A 844 -31.75 73.25 21.54
N ALA A 845 -30.61 72.57 21.28
CA ALA A 845 -29.68 73.00 20.23
C ALA A 845 -30.35 73.10 18.84
N ASP A 846 -31.15 72.09 18.48
CA ASP A 846 -31.81 72.03 17.19
C ASP A 846 -33.00 73.01 17.11
N ALA A 847 -33.73 73.23 18.21
CA ALA A 847 -34.76 74.27 18.31
C ALA A 847 -34.17 75.67 18.09
N LYS A 848 -33.06 75.96 18.78
CA LYS A 848 -32.29 77.20 18.60
C LYS A 848 -31.83 77.34 17.15
N TRP A 849 -31.29 76.27 16.57
CA TRP A 849 -30.81 76.29 15.18
C TRP A 849 -31.94 76.64 14.20
N VAL A 850 -33.12 76.01 14.31
CA VAL A 850 -34.29 76.32 13.46
C VAL A 850 -34.77 77.76 13.69
N TYR A 851 -34.86 78.21 14.94
CA TYR A 851 -35.24 79.59 15.31
C TYR A 851 -34.28 80.63 14.72
N GLU A 852 -32.98 80.34 14.72
CA GLU A 852 -31.93 81.23 14.20
C GLU A 852 -31.88 81.24 12.67
N ASN A 853 -32.08 80.09 12.01
CA ASN A 853 -31.73 79.89 10.60
C ASN A 853 -32.92 79.71 9.64
N CYS A 854 -34.11 79.36 10.13
CA CYS A 854 -35.27 79.00 9.28
C CYS A 854 -36.41 80.03 9.31
N ASN A 855 -36.18 81.25 9.77
CA ASN A 855 -37.21 82.31 9.72
C ASN A 855 -37.55 82.69 8.27
N GLY A 856 -38.81 82.56 7.88
CA GLY A 856 -39.30 82.71 6.50
C GLY A 856 -39.16 81.46 5.62
N ALA A 857 -38.60 80.37 6.13
CA ALA A 857 -38.49 79.11 5.39
C ALA A 857 -39.88 78.48 5.15
N THR A 858 -40.03 77.79 4.03
CA THR A 858 -41.19 76.90 3.81
C THR A 858 -40.97 75.60 4.58
N ILE A 859 -42.01 75.13 5.27
CA ILE A 859 -42.03 73.84 5.96
C ILE A 859 -43.16 72.96 5.41
N ARG A 860 -42.83 71.74 4.98
CA ARG A 860 -43.78 70.70 4.59
C ARG A 860 -43.84 69.61 5.66
N ILE A 861 -45.02 69.37 6.21
CA ILE A 861 -45.30 68.33 7.20
C ILE A 861 -46.11 67.24 6.50
N PHE A 862 -45.69 65.98 6.63
CA PHE A 862 -46.36 64.85 5.97
C PHE A 862 -46.06 63.52 6.66
N HIS A 863 -46.92 62.53 6.43
CA HIS A 863 -46.64 61.12 6.69
C HIS A 863 -46.00 60.47 5.47
N SER A 864 -44.79 59.92 5.58
CA SER A 864 -44.18 59.14 4.49
C SER A 864 -44.86 57.79 4.27
N ASN A 865 -45.57 57.28 5.29
CA ASN A 865 -46.19 55.95 5.34
C ASN A 865 -45.22 54.79 5.06
N LYS A 866 -43.91 55.05 5.20
CA LYS A 866 -42.81 54.09 5.02
C LYS A 866 -41.91 54.15 6.24
N TYR A 867 -42.23 53.35 7.24
CA TYR A 867 -41.39 53.22 8.43
C TYR A 867 -40.07 52.51 8.08
N GLU A 868 -38.93 53.14 8.38
CA GLU A 868 -37.60 52.53 8.33
C GLU A 868 -37.12 52.26 9.75
N SER A 869 -36.70 51.05 10.06
CA SER A 869 -36.26 50.65 11.41
C SER A 869 -34.82 51.11 11.71
N ARG A 870 -34.00 51.32 10.68
CA ARG A 870 -32.62 51.80 10.81
C ARG A 870 -32.59 53.31 10.88
N GLU A 871 -32.39 53.85 12.09
CA GLU A 871 -32.12 55.27 12.37
C GLU A 871 -31.28 55.96 11.27
N ALA A 872 -30.18 55.35 10.82
CA ALA A 872 -29.26 55.93 9.83
C ALA A 872 -29.87 56.16 8.42
N LEU A 873 -31.06 55.62 8.15
CA LEU A 873 -31.82 55.74 6.90
C LEU A 873 -33.21 56.36 7.09
N LYS A 874 -33.57 56.78 8.32
CA LYS A 874 -34.78 57.58 8.57
C LYS A 874 -34.63 58.97 7.94
N GLY A 875 -35.16 59.14 6.73
CA GLY A 875 -34.97 60.33 5.91
C GLY A 875 -33.59 60.41 5.25
N PRO A 876 -33.34 61.40 4.37
CA PRO A 876 -32.16 61.46 3.50
C PRO A 876 -30.81 61.34 4.21
N LEU A 877 -30.64 62.00 5.36
CA LEU A 877 -29.41 62.01 6.16
C LEU A 877 -29.48 61.07 7.38
N GLY A 878 -30.52 60.26 7.48
CA GLY A 878 -30.83 59.49 8.68
C GLY A 878 -31.21 60.38 9.87
N ARG A 879 -31.43 59.73 11.02
CA ARG A 879 -31.74 60.33 12.30
C ARG A 879 -30.60 60.00 13.27
N ARG A 880 -29.78 60.99 13.65
CA ARG A 880 -28.66 60.81 14.60
C ARG A 880 -29.16 60.18 15.90
N ALA A 881 -28.41 59.31 16.59
CA ALA A 881 -28.83 58.77 17.89
C ALA A 881 -29.16 59.86 18.93
N ARG A 882 -30.05 59.56 19.88
CA ARG A 882 -30.35 60.46 21.02
C ARG A 882 -29.40 60.12 22.16
N VAL A 883 -28.78 61.12 22.77
CA VAL A 883 -28.12 60.96 24.09
C VAL A 883 -29.23 60.87 25.14
N PRO A 884 -29.50 59.74 25.80
CA PRO A 884 -30.65 59.64 26.72
C PRO A 884 -30.40 60.43 28.00
N MET A 885 -31.42 61.13 28.51
CA MET A 885 -31.33 61.79 29.80
C MET A 885 -31.74 60.83 30.93
N ARG A 886 -30.88 60.63 31.93
CA ARG A 886 -31.18 59.76 33.09
C ARG A 886 -31.84 60.58 34.21
N PRO A 887 -32.79 60.03 34.99
CA PRO A 887 -33.19 60.65 36.25
C PRO A 887 -31.97 60.79 37.20
N PRO A 888 -31.87 61.86 38.02
CA PRO A 888 -32.83 62.95 38.20
C PRO A 888 -32.58 64.17 37.29
N TYR A 889 -31.76 64.07 36.24
CA TYR A 889 -31.44 65.22 35.37
C TYR A 889 -32.70 65.82 34.72
N ASN A 890 -32.71 67.16 34.65
CA ASN A 890 -33.86 68.00 34.32
C ASN A 890 -33.54 69.09 33.28
N PHE A 891 -32.44 68.97 32.54
CA PHE A 891 -31.98 69.92 31.52
C PHE A 891 -31.62 69.20 30.23
N ASP A 892 -31.89 69.80 29.07
CA ASP A 892 -31.49 69.21 27.79
C ASP A 892 -29.95 69.21 27.68
N PRO A 893 -29.27 68.07 27.49
CA PRO A 893 -27.81 67.99 27.40
C PRO A 893 -27.23 68.64 26.13
N THR A 894 -28.09 69.18 25.25
CA THR A 894 -27.70 69.98 24.08
C THR A 894 -27.96 71.48 24.26
N ASP A 895 -28.51 71.92 25.38
CA ASP A 895 -28.78 73.34 25.63
C ASP A 895 -27.46 74.13 25.69
N PRO A 896 -27.23 75.12 24.80
CA PRO A 896 -25.99 75.89 24.77
C PRO A 896 -25.89 76.93 25.90
N SER A 897 -26.83 76.94 26.85
CA SER A 897 -26.76 77.73 28.10
C SER A 897 -26.42 76.90 29.34
N ILE A 898 -26.13 75.60 29.16
CA ILE A 898 -25.65 74.64 30.16
C ILE A 898 -24.20 74.24 29.83
#